data_AF-A0A4R1BK66-F1
#
_entry.id   AF-A0A4R1BK66-F1
#
_cell.length_a   1.000
_cell.length_b   1.000
_cell.length_c   1.000
_cell.angle_alpha   90.00
_cell.angle_beta   90.00
_cell.angle_gamma   90.00
#
_symmetry.space_group_name_H-M   'P 1'
#
loop_
_entity.id
_entity.type
_entity.pdbx_description
1 polymer ?
#
loop_
_entity_poly.entity_id
_entity_poly.type
_entity_poly.pdbx_seq_one_letter_code
_entity_poly.pdbx_strand_id
1 'polypeptide(L)'
;MKRVLLTCLVLLGITAAQAQTVYYWVGATGASNSNINTASNWNTSINGGGTTRASSTGATDILVFDGSNLGGSTPNTGQDSVNLNASITCGQIKFVNGANIVFNRPTSGTSTITVSGGAGEDFVIESGCTVLLGNSTGSMVFAITGTGRCSGAFGMITPLQARIANGTAGTPGSFIFTAGSKFTTNITAASAAYPFGNSSQSSEQWVVFEAGAHLYYEGGYSPMASSSTFMPVDFRPGSFIHFKASNPATGFGVFFNRKSFANVVVENGATVTADGPVNRIDTLQITPGSTFITHSSGQTVVLGNIEANGSLQAPAASTNELLLAGTVPQTVSGIGSISVPSLIVADGADVTLQQDITVSNNASVWGRLNFGTATLNGAGGFTARAPLAAFNGTATTTAGSYILKGATAITGLQRGMTISGPGIAAGSRVASVTGSGDSVYLTQPMTATATGTTLIFSGAGAHLLSANPGGFGAGGSVSLTGNLVYQDGIDYTINAATPAPFGMSSAATAPAGIHNITFNATATTNNSATVSGMLALNAPVTIRGGDVLELGAGATLGGSPGATNYFITATNGAGAQGVLRRNALTTATMFPVGVPGNYLPVMITPAAVSDFSVSTFTGITNNGLPTGTPLTLQERQTLVDAVWNIARNNGSGNADLQFRWTPALEGSAFASFADSSIGIITNNGTTWSAPYATGDNVNNVIDTTYSTFGAFSIGARPPANPFLFNPIAPKTYGSADFTAGVLTQNTATPVQYSSSNPAVATISSSGQIHITGVGSTIIRATQTSDGFYPAADVTQTLVVNKTPLSIKADDITRPLGDPNPTLTVTYTGFVNGESQAVLTAQPLATTTATTASPVGTYPITVSGAGATNYDITYIPGTLTVSPRAAQAITFNALPAKTYGDADFATGITSDNNSIPVVLTSSNPAVATINTNGQIHIVGAGTATITATQAGNQFFFPATAVSQTLTVAKANLTFRAFDTTRMVGDPNPVLRTTVTGFKRNETLANLTTAPTVTTTATQSSAPGYYPITFTPGVSNNYNFIYTNARITVLPATGTSEDNLQAYMIGSGTLRVRVFSTESDLGYVLVYNLSGQEVARRNVFIPQNGFATAEITVSGMAPGMYFVRVVGANTDIKRKALIIH
;
A
#
# COMPACT_ATOMS: atom_id res chain seq x y z
N MET A 1 -44.60 110.58 33.34
CA MET A 1 -43.36 109.78 33.15
C MET A 1 -42.77 109.27 34.47
N LYS A 2 -42.22 110.09 35.39
CA LYS A 2 -41.54 109.58 36.62
C LYS A 2 -42.31 108.53 37.46
N ARG A 3 -43.65 108.62 37.59
CA ARG A 3 -44.44 107.59 38.29
C ARG A 3 -44.47 106.22 37.59
N VAL A 4 -44.62 106.17 36.27
CA VAL A 4 -44.66 104.91 35.50
C VAL A 4 -43.31 104.20 35.57
N LEU A 5 -42.20 104.94 35.45
CA LEU A 5 -40.87 104.34 35.55
C LEU A 5 -40.60 103.74 36.94
N LEU A 6 -41.07 104.40 38.01
CA LEU A 6 -40.98 103.86 39.37
C LEU A 6 -41.86 102.61 39.56
N THR A 7 -43.09 102.61 39.01
CA THR A 7 -43.96 101.41 39.00
C THR A 7 -43.29 100.25 38.26
N CYS A 8 -42.69 100.48 37.08
CA CYS A 8 -41.93 99.45 36.37
C CYS A 8 -40.70 98.97 37.16
N LEU A 9 -39.97 99.86 37.84
CA LEU A 9 -38.80 99.46 38.65
C LEU A 9 -39.20 98.65 39.90
N VAL A 10 -40.36 98.94 40.50
CA VAL A 10 -40.90 98.16 41.63
C VAL A 10 -41.46 96.81 41.17
N LEU A 11 -42.11 96.74 40.01
CA LEU A 11 -42.52 95.46 39.40
C LEU A 11 -41.34 94.62 38.91
N LEU A 12 -40.21 95.23 38.53
CA LEU A 12 -38.94 94.55 38.29
C LEU A 12 -38.16 94.22 39.58
N GLY A 13 -38.55 94.81 40.71
CA GLY A 13 -37.86 94.68 42.00
C GLY A 13 -38.51 93.72 43.01
N ILE A 14 -39.78 93.34 42.82
CA ILE A 14 -40.53 92.48 43.76
C ILE A 14 -41.22 91.29 43.07
N THR A 15 -40.46 90.61 42.20
CA THR A 15 -40.46 89.13 42.21
C THR A 15 -39.03 88.68 42.50
N ALA A 16 -38.63 88.81 43.77
CA ALA A 16 -37.36 88.24 44.22
C ALA A 16 -37.38 86.73 43.94
N ALA A 17 -36.46 86.26 43.10
CA ALA A 17 -36.19 84.84 43.00
C ALA A 17 -35.79 84.35 44.40
N GLN A 18 -36.60 83.48 45.00
CA GLN A 18 -36.30 82.85 46.28
C GLN A 18 -35.00 82.06 46.12
N ALA A 19 -33.89 82.63 46.57
CA ALA A 19 -32.57 82.06 46.36
C ALA A 19 -32.51 80.71 47.09
N GLN A 20 -32.44 79.62 46.31
CA GLN A 20 -32.38 78.27 46.85
C GLN A 20 -31.13 78.13 47.73
N THR A 21 -31.33 78.18 49.04
CA THR A 21 -30.21 78.16 50.00
C THR A 21 -29.84 76.71 50.28
N VAL A 22 -28.57 76.38 50.09
CA VAL A 22 -28.04 75.03 50.33
C VAL A 22 -27.75 74.89 51.82
N TYR A 23 -28.31 73.86 52.46
CA TYR A 23 -28.02 73.47 53.84
C TYR A 23 -27.53 72.04 53.89
N TYR A 24 -26.31 71.84 54.36
CA TYR A 24 -25.71 70.54 54.63
C TYR A 24 -26.16 70.02 55.99
N TRP A 25 -26.43 68.71 56.08
CA TRP A 25 -26.67 68.03 57.34
C TRP A 25 -25.35 67.73 58.05
N VAL A 26 -25.24 68.19 59.29
CA VAL A 26 -24.05 68.08 60.15
C VAL A 26 -24.37 67.46 61.51
N GLY A 27 -25.52 66.78 61.62
CA GLY A 27 -26.03 66.20 62.86
C GLY A 27 -25.27 64.93 63.32
N ALA A 28 -25.42 64.64 64.62
CA ALA A 28 -25.03 63.40 65.32
C ALA A 28 -23.57 62.92 65.17
N THR A 29 -22.74 63.26 66.17
CA THR A 29 -21.46 62.58 66.43
C THR A 29 -21.69 61.18 67.03
N GLY A 30 -22.28 60.27 66.24
CA GLY A 30 -22.44 58.85 66.55
C GLY A 30 -23.73 58.48 67.30
N ALA A 31 -24.45 57.48 66.76
CA ALA A 31 -25.49 56.65 67.40
C ALA A 31 -26.63 57.35 68.20
N SER A 32 -26.79 58.67 68.07
CA SER A 32 -27.69 59.49 68.89
C SER A 32 -28.69 60.23 67.99
N ASN A 33 -29.87 59.62 67.81
CA ASN A 33 -30.78 60.00 66.74
C ASN A 33 -31.21 61.48 66.78
N SER A 34 -30.75 62.25 65.79
CA SER A 34 -30.94 63.69 65.71
C SER A 34 -32.22 64.06 64.97
N ASN A 35 -33.08 64.93 65.54
CA ASN A 35 -34.33 65.32 64.88
C ASN A 35 -34.08 66.12 63.59
N ILE A 36 -34.78 65.77 62.51
CA ILE A 36 -34.62 66.40 61.19
C ILE A 36 -35.01 67.89 61.18
N ASN A 37 -35.82 68.35 62.13
CA ASN A 37 -36.24 69.74 62.27
C ASN A 37 -35.38 70.54 63.26
N THR A 38 -34.33 69.95 63.84
CA THR A 38 -33.41 70.67 64.73
C THR A 38 -32.53 71.63 63.93
N ALA A 39 -32.69 72.93 64.19
CA ALA A 39 -32.03 74.02 63.48
C ALA A 39 -30.49 73.91 63.42
N SER A 40 -29.84 73.48 64.51
CA SER A 40 -28.39 73.36 64.60
C SER A 40 -27.78 72.29 63.68
N ASN A 41 -28.59 71.35 63.19
CA ASN A 41 -28.11 70.20 62.43
C ASN A 41 -28.08 70.44 60.92
N TRP A 42 -28.60 71.60 60.47
CA TRP A 42 -28.61 72.05 59.09
C TRP A 42 -27.79 73.32 58.96
N ASN A 43 -26.77 73.34 58.11
CA ASN A 43 -25.80 74.41 58.06
C ASN A 43 -25.41 74.81 56.62
N THR A 44 -25.28 76.10 56.31
CA THR A 44 -24.87 76.55 54.96
C THR A 44 -23.41 76.24 54.61
N SER A 45 -22.60 75.81 55.57
CA SER A 45 -21.26 75.26 55.34
C SER A 45 -21.21 73.78 55.73
N ILE A 46 -20.61 72.95 54.88
CA ILE A 46 -20.48 71.50 55.03
C ILE A 46 -19.81 71.08 56.36
N ASN A 47 -18.93 71.92 56.92
CA ASN A 47 -18.25 71.67 58.19
C ASN A 47 -19.02 72.11 59.46
N GLY A 48 -20.26 72.61 59.31
CA GLY A 48 -21.08 73.12 60.41
C GLY A 48 -20.75 74.54 60.90
N GLY A 49 -19.82 75.25 60.24
CA GLY A 49 -19.36 76.59 60.65
C GLY A 49 -20.13 77.78 60.07
N GLY A 50 -21.15 77.56 59.24
CA GLY A 50 -21.99 78.58 58.61
C GLY A 50 -23.30 78.85 59.36
N THR A 51 -24.29 79.40 58.66
CA THR A 51 -25.61 79.74 59.23
C THR A 51 -26.54 78.52 59.36
N THR A 52 -27.29 78.47 60.46
CA THR A 52 -28.25 77.40 60.73
C THR A 52 -29.59 77.60 60.01
N ARG A 53 -30.30 76.50 59.75
CA ARG A 53 -31.65 76.53 59.15
C ARG A 53 -32.74 76.74 60.20
N ALA A 54 -33.77 77.53 59.91
CA ALA A 54 -34.93 77.63 60.79
C ALA A 54 -35.75 76.32 60.82
N SER A 55 -36.31 75.96 61.97
CA SER A 55 -36.85 74.63 62.26
C SER A 55 -38.20 74.27 61.58
N SER A 56 -38.81 75.20 60.82
CA SER A 56 -40.13 75.01 60.21
C SER A 56 -40.37 75.74 58.89
N THR A 57 -39.36 76.42 58.33
CA THR A 57 -39.49 77.25 57.11
C THR A 57 -38.41 76.92 56.09
N GLY A 58 -38.75 77.00 54.80
CA GLY A 58 -37.79 76.83 53.70
C GLY A 58 -38.24 75.90 52.57
N ALA A 59 -39.43 76.12 52.00
CA ALA A 59 -39.97 75.29 50.91
C ALA A 59 -39.22 75.43 49.55
N THR A 60 -38.17 76.24 49.50
CA THR A 60 -37.30 76.47 48.33
C THR A 60 -35.86 75.99 48.56
N ASP A 61 -35.52 75.56 49.78
CA ASP A 61 -34.15 75.20 50.18
C ASP A 61 -33.67 73.92 49.50
N ILE A 62 -32.34 73.78 49.38
CA ILE A 62 -31.69 72.54 48.96
C ILE A 62 -31.07 71.90 50.21
N LEU A 63 -31.64 70.80 50.67
CA LEU A 63 -31.12 70.03 51.81
C LEU A 63 -30.12 68.98 51.31
N VAL A 64 -28.92 68.91 51.88
CA VAL A 64 -27.85 68.01 51.41
C VAL A 64 -27.33 67.14 52.55
N PHE A 65 -27.43 65.82 52.41
CA PHE A 65 -26.66 64.87 53.20
C PHE A 65 -25.39 64.51 52.43
N ASP A 66 -24.23 64.90 52.96
CA ASP A 66 -22.92 64.69 52.32
C ASP A 66 -22.09 63.66 53.11
N GLY A 67 -21.77 62.53 52.50
CA GLY A 67 -21.05 61.43 53.14
C GLY A 67 -19.63 61.76 53.60
N SER A 68 -19.03 62.84 53.07
CA SER A 68 -17.69 63.29 53.46
C SER A 68 -17.65 64.03 54.81
N ASN A 69 -18.80 64.40 55.39
CA ASN A 69 -18.85 65.33 56.53
C ASN A 69 -19.99 65.05 57.54
N LEU A 70 -20.56 63.84 57.56
CA LEU A 70 -21.56 63.45 58.56
C LEU A 70 -20.94 63.53 59.97
N GLY A 71 -21.56 64.31 60.87
CA GLY A 71 -21.02 64.64 62.19
C GLY A 71 -20.29 66.00 62.30
N GLY A 72 -20.17 66.77 61.22
CA GLY A 72 -19.55 68.10 61.23
C GLY A 72 -18.02 68.04 61.27
N SER A 73 -17.36 68.95 62.02
CA SER A 73 -15.90 69.18 61.97
C SER A 73 -15.00 67.95 62.20
N THR A 74 -15.55 66.85 62.69
CA THR A 74 -14.88 65.54 62.78
C THR A 74 -15.74 64.49 62.05
N PRO A 75 -15.51 64.24 60.75
CA PRO A 75 -16.35 63.33 59.96
C PRO A 75 -16.36 61.89 60.50
N ASN A 76 -17.56 61.35 60.72
CA ASN A 76 -17.77 59.94 61.06
C ASN A 76 -18.05 59.13 59.80
N THR A 77 -17.16 58.19 59.47
CA THR A 77 -17.41 57.20 58.40
C THR A 77 -18.39 56.13 58.90
N GLY A 78 -19.65 56.20 58.49
CA GLY A 78 -20.66 55.24 58.93
C GLY A 78 -22.08 55.57 58.47
N GLN A 79 -23.06 55.01 59.19
CA GLN A 79 -24.48 55.26 58.99
C GLN A 79 -25.00 56.24 60.04
N ASP A 80 -25.65 57.32 59.60
CA ASP A 80 -26.34 58.26 60.49
C ASP A 80 -27.82 57.89 60.68
N SER A 81 -28.42 58.30 61.80
CA SER A 81 -29.80 58.03 62.18
C SER A 81 -30.58 59.32 62.48
N VAL A 82 -31.50 59.67 61.58
CA VAL A 82 -32.22 60.94 61.58
C VAL A 82 -33.67 60.74 62.03
N ASN A 83 -34.09 61.45 63.07
CA ASN A 83 -35.42 61.34 63.64
C ASN A 83 -36.46 62.21 62.91
N LEU A 84 -37.41 61.59 62.23
CA LEU A 84 -38.54 62.20 61.54
C LEU A 84 -39.72 62.50 62.48
N ASN A 85 -39.45 63.20 63.58
CA ASN A 85 -40.45 63.48 64.62
C ASN A 85 -41.49 64.56 64.22
N ALA A 86 -41.14 65.46 63.29
CA ALA A 86 -42.05 66.41 62.68
C ALA A 86 -41.91 66.36 61.15
N SER A 87 -42.99 66.72 60.44
CA SER A 87 -42.96 66.89 58.99
C SER A 87 -42.13 68.11 58.60
N ILE A 88 -41.41 68.04 57.49
CA ILE A 88 -40.63 69.16 56.94
C ILE A 88 -40.97 69.41 55.47
N THR A 89 -40.60 70.58 54.97
CA THR A 89 -40.70 70.92 53.54
C THR A 89 -39.38 71.55 53.09
N CYS A 90 -38.95 71.21 51.88
CA CYS A 90 -37.75 71.69 51.20
C CYS A 90 -38.00 71.76 49.69
N GLY A 91 -37.30 72.66 48.97
CA GLY A 91 -37.39 72.70 47.50
C GLY A 91 -36.76 71.45 46.89
N GLN A 92 -35.56 71.11 47.35
CA GLN A 92 -34.83 69.91 46.95
C GLN A 92 -34.19 69.21 48.17
N ILE A 93 -33.92 67.91 48.05
CA ILE A 93 -33.18 67.09 49.00
C ILE A 93 -32.23 66.14 48.26
N LYS A 94 -30.96 66.11 48.65
CA LYS A 94 -29.89 65.42 47.93
C LYS A 94 -29.02 64.62 48.90
N PHE A 95 -28.64 63.41 48.50
CA PHE A 95 -27.73 62.52 49.22
C PHE A 95 -26.53 62.29 48.31
N VAL A 96 -25.36 62.77 48.73
CA VAL A 96 -24.16 62.93 47.88
C VAL A 96 -22.92 62.35 48.53
N ASN A 97 -21.85 62.14 47.76
CA ASN A 97 -20.52 61.78 48.27
C ASN A 97 -20.49 60.56 49.24
N GLY A 98 -21.35 59.56 49.01
CA GLY A 98 -21.41 58.33 49.80
C GLY A 98 -22.24 58.41 51.10
N ALA A 99 -23.11 59.41 51.25
CA ALA A 99 -23.97 59.56 52.43
C ALA A 99 -24.81 58.30 52.72
N ASN A 100 -24.80 57.83 53.98
CA ASN A 100 -25.53 56.63 54.44
C ASN A 100 -26.46 57.00 55.60
N ILE A 101 -27.76 57.13 55.32
CA ILE A 101 -28.74 57.77 56.21
C ILE A 101 -29.93 56.83 56.49
N VAL A 102 -30.25 56.59 57.75
CA VAL A 102 -31.52 55.97 58.19
C VAL A 102 -32.44 57.05 58.74
N PHE A 103 -33.62 57.21 58.15
CA PHE A 103 -34.71 57.95 58.77
C PHE A 103 -35.53 57.02 59.67
N ASN A 104 -35.73 57.44 60.91
CA ASN A 104 -36.51 56.74 61.93
C ASN A 104 -37.61 57.67 62.46
N ARG A 105 -38.79 57.15 62.81
CA ARG A 105 -39.82 57.93 63.53
C ARG A 105 -40.12 57.30 64.90
N PRO A 106 -39.46 57.72 66.00
CA PRO A 106 -39.65 57.13 67.33
C PRO A 106 -40.94 57.58 68.05
N THR A 107 -41.86 58.26 67.36
CA THR A 107 -43.14 58.75 67.88
C THR A 107 -44.30 58.24 67.03
N SER A 108 -45.46 57.99 67.63
CA SER A 108 -46.64 57.48 66.91
C SER A 108 -47.22 58.52 65.92
N GLY A 109 -48.11 58.07 65.03
CA GLY A 109 -48.63 58.90 63.93
C GLY A 109 -47.65 59.00 62.74
N THR A 110 -47.84 59.99 61.87
CA THR A 110 -47.13 60.08 60.57
C THR A 110 -46.34 61.39 60.44
N SER A 111 -45.15 61.33 59.86
CA SER A 111 -44.45 62.51 59.33
C SER A 111 -44.13 62.40 57.84
N THR A 112 -44.08 63.56 57.20
CA THR A 112 -43.82 63.70 55.76
C THR A 112 -42.59 64.59 55.53
N ILE A 113 -41.65 64.14 54.70
CA ILE A 113 -40.71 65.03 54.01
C ILE A 113 -41.38 65.43 52.70
N THR A 114 -41.74 66.70 52.56
CA THR A 114 -42.31 67.23 51.32
C THR A 114 -41.21 67.91 50.50
N VAL A 115 -40.96 67.40 49.30
CA VAL A 115 -40.06 67.99 48.31
C VAL A 115 -40.91 68.80 47.34
N SER A 116 -40.97 70.12 47.54
CA SER A 116 -41.89 71.03 46.85
C SER A 116 -41.44 71.45 45.44
N GLY A 117 -40.26 71.02 44.98
CA GLY A 117 -39.73 71.27 43.64
C GLY A 117 -38.83 72.51 43.55
N GLY A 118 -38.01 72.54 42.49
CA GLY A 118 -37.03 73.60 42.23
C GLY A 118 -36.48 73.54 40.80
N ALA A 119 -35.22 73.94 40.61
CA ALA A 119 -34.54 73.87 39.32
C ALA A 119 -33.62 72.63 39.25
N GLY A 120 -33.90 71.72 38.31
CA GLY A 120 -33.18 70.46 38.14
C GLY A 120 -33.83 69.30 38.89
N GLU A 121 -33.04 68.30 39.26
CA GLU A 121 -33.51 67.13 40.01
C GLU A 121 -33.73 67.48 41.49
N ASP A 122 -34.94 67.24 42.01
CA ASP A 122 -35.38 67.73 43.33
C ASP A 122 -35.21 66.72 44.46
N PHE A 123 -35.38 65.43 44.19
CA PHE A 123 -35.01 64.34 45.11
C PHE A 123 -33.87 63.52 44.51
N VAL A 124 -32.64 63.63 45.04
CA VAL A 124 -31.45 63.00 44.43
C VAL A 124 -30.76 62.06 45.42
N ILE A 125 -30.52 60.80 45.03
CA ILE A 125 -29.61 59.89 45.74
C ILE A 125 -28.49 59.51 44.77
N GLU A 126 -27.26 59.99 45.00
CA GLU A 126 -26.12 59.69 44.14
C GLU A 126 -25.60 58.24 44.29
N SER A 127 -24.78 57.80 43.34
CA SER A 127 -24.14 56.49 43.41
C SER A 127 -23.23 56.38 44.65
N GLY A 128 -23.20 55.20 45.26
CA GLY A 128 -22.53 54.97 46.55
C GLY A 128 -23.30 55.47 47.78
N CYS A 129 -24.30 56.34 47.63
CA CYS A 129 -25.15 56.77 48.75
C CYS A 129 -26.18 55.69 49.11
N THR A 130 -26.63 55.71 50.36
CA THR A 130 -27.67 54.82 50.91
C THR A 130 -28.68 55.63 51.73
N VAL A 131 -29.96 55.44 51.47
CA VAL A 131 -31.07 56.00 52.25
C VAL A 131 -31.97 54.87 52.72
N LEU A 132 -32.41 54.87 53.98
CA LEU A 132 -33.28 53.83 54.53
C LEU A 132 -34.43 54.46 55.35
N LEU A 133 -35.66 53.96 55.18
CA LEU A 133 -36.75 54.14 56.14
C LEU A 133 -36.75 52.94 57.11
N GLY A 134 -36.41 53.20 58.38
CA GLY A 134 -36.04 52.18 59.36
C GLY A 134 -37.13 51.74 60.35
N ASN A 135 -36.78 50.73 61.14
CA ASN A 135 -37.58 50.13 62.18
C ASN A 135 -37.85 51.14 63.32
N SER A 136 -39.09 51.61 63.45
CA SER A 136 -39.44 52.69 64.37
C SER A 136 -40.92 52.66 64.79
N THR A 137 -41.40 53.67 65.51
CA THR A 137 -42.71 53.69 66.23
C THR A 137 -43.82 54.42 65.47
N GLY A 138 -43.49 55.13 64.39
CA GLY A 138 -44.43 55.87 63.55
C GLY A 138 -44.25 55.64 62.06
N SER A 139 -45.16 56.25 61.30
CA SER A 139 -45.23 56.14 59.83
C SER A 139 -44.45 57.28 59.14
N MET A 140 -43.85 57.00 57.99
CA MET A 140 -43.00 57.95 57.26
C MET A 140 -43.40 58.05 55.78
N VAL A 141 -43.41 59.27 55.26
CA VAL A 141 -43.77 59.57 53.87
C VAL A 141 -42.73 60.50 53.24
N PHE A 142 -42.25 60.16 52.05
CA PHE A 142 -41.61 61.14 51.16
C PHE A 142 -42.65 61.61 50.14
N ALA A 143 -43.08 62.86 50.20
CA ALA A 143 -43.99 63.46 49.22
C ALA A 143 -43.18 64.24 48.18
N ILE A 144 -42.99 63.67 46.99
CA ILE A 144 -42.26 64.34 45.89
C ILE A 144 -43.29 65.05 45.00
N THR A 145 -43.16 66.36 44.84
CA THR A 145 -44.03 67.19 43.98
C THR A 145 -43.27 67.82 42.80
N GLY A 146 -42.11 67.25 42.47
CA GLY A 146 -41.21 67.66 41.40
C GLY A 146 -40.56 66.45 40.74
N THR A 147 -39.30 66.55 40.34
CA THR A 147 -38.55 65.44 39.74
C THR A 147 -37.59 64.79 40.74
N GLY A 148 -37.18 63.54 40.50
CA GLY A 148 -36.15 62.91 41.31
C GLY A 148 -35.39 61.79 40.59
N ARG A 149 -34.25 61.42 41.16
CA ARG A 149 -33.34 60.42 40.65
C ARG A 149 -32.69 59.62 41.77
N CYS A 150 -32.53 58.33 41.56
CA CYS A 150 -31.76 57.44 42.41
C CYS A 150 -30.72 56.69 41.58
N SER A 151 -29.45 56.97 41.86
CA SER A 151 -28.27 56.26 41.36
C SER A 151 -27.64 55.37 42.45
N GLY A 152 -28.01 55.57 43.72
CA GLY A 152 -27.55 54.80 44.87
C GLY A 152 -28.56 53.78 45.40
N ALA A 153 -28.57 53.55 46.71
CA ALA A 153 -29.50 52.64 47.38
C ALA A 153 -30.59 53.40 48.15
N PHE A 154 -31.84 52.94 48.07
CA PHE A 154 -32.98 53.47 48.83
C PHE A 154 -33.86 52.32 49.35
N GLY A 155 -33.92 52.11 50.67
CA GLY A 155 -34.70 51.03 51.29
C GLY A 155 -35.89 51.51 52.12
N MET A 156 -36.91 50.67 52.24
CA MET A 156 -38.03 50.77 53.17
C MET A 156 -38.15 49.45 53.92
N ILE A 157 -37.47 49.34 55.06
CA ILE A 157 -37.31 48.08 55.81
C ILE A 157 -37.87 48.34 57.22
N THR A 158 -39.19 48.23 57.34
CA THR A 158 -39.91 48.68 58.53
C THR A 158 -41.28 48.02 58.68
N PRO A 159 -41.69 47.62 59.90
CA PRO A 159 -42.99 47.00 60.15
C PRO A 159 -44.15 48.00 60.18
N LEU A 160 -43.89 49.30 59.95
CA LEU A 160 -44.91 50.36 59.93
C LEU A 160 -45.07 50.97 58.53
N GLN A 161 -46.00 51.91 58.36
CA GLN A 161 -46.28 52.48 57.05
C GLN A 161 -45.10 53.35 56.56
N ALA A 162 -44.50 52.94 55.45
CA ALA A 162 -43.56 53.72 54.65
C ALA A 162 -44.08 53.86 53.22
N ARG A 163 -43.85 55.01 52.57
CA ARG A 163 -44.07 55.20 51.13
C ARG A 163 -43.35 56.44 50.59
N ILE A 164 -43.03 56.43 49.30
CA ILE A 164 -42.95 57.67 48.52
C ILE A 164 -44.34 57.90 47.91
N ALA A 165 -44.86 59.11 48.06
CA ALA A 165 -46.10 59.57 47.47
C ALA A 165 -45.79 60.61 46.38
N ASN A 166 -46.39 60.45 45.21
CA ASN A 166 -46.34 61.46 44.16
C ASN A 166 -47.40 62.55 44.44
N GLY A 167 -46.95 63.79 44.67
CA GLY A 167 -47.84 64.97 44.70
C GLY A 167 -48.00 65.64 43.34
N THR A 168 -47.16 65.28 42.37
CA THR A 168 -47.21 65.69 40.96
C THR A 168 -48.20 64.79 40.19
N ALA A 169 -49.48 65.15 40.26
CA ALA A 169 -50.53 64.41 39.57
C ALA A 169 -50.35 64.44 38.04
N GLY A 170 -50.12 63.28 37.42
CA GLY A 170 -50.17 63.09 35.97
C GLY A 170 -48.84 62.99 35.20
N THR A 171 -47.68 62.97 35.85
CA THR A 171 -46.37 62.88 35.14
C THR A 171 -45.71 61.49 35.29
N PRO A 172 -45.69 60.64 34.22
CA PRO A 172 -44.88 59.43 34.18
C PRO A 172 -43.38 59.75 34.24
N GLY A 173 -42.58 58.85 34.85
CA GLY A 173 -41.13 59.00 34.98
C GLY A 173 -40.66 60.18 35.82
N SER A 174 -41.50 60.73 36.71
CA SER A 174 -41.10 61.82 37.61
C SER A 174 -40.06 61.40 38.67
N PHE A 175 -39.92 60.11 38.97
CA PHE A 175 -38.85 59.58 39.82
C PHE A 175 -38.11 58.41 39.14
N ILE A 176 -36.81 58.55 38.87
CA ILE A 176 -36.04 57.62 38.04
C ILE A 176 -34.94 56.90 38.84
N PHE A 177 -35.03 55.58 38.92
CA PHE A 177 -33.94 54.69 39.36
C PHE A 177 -33.07 54.33 38.16
N THR A 178 -31.81 54.80 38.14
CA THR A 178 -30.89 54.61 37.00
C THR A 178 -29.97 53.39 37.19
N ALA A 179 -29.17 53.05 36.17
CA ALA A 179 -28.21 51.95 36.21
C ALA A 179 -27.36 51.92 37.49
N GLY A 180 -27.24 50.75 38.12
CA GLY A 180 -26.51 50.52 39.37
C GLY A 180 -27.31 50.80 40.65
N SER A 181 -28.44 51.51 40.57
CA SER A 181 -29.27 51.84 41.72
C SER A 181 -30.04 50.63 42.27
N LYS A 182 -30.42 50.73 43.55
CA LYS A 182 -31.08 49.65 44.29
C LYS A 182 -32.22 50.19 45.14
N PHE A 183 -33.44 49.74 44.91
CA PHE A 183 -34.55 49.92 45.85
C PHE A 183 -34.76 48.65 46.66
N THR A 184 -35.01 48.74 47.97
CA THR A 184 -35.35 47.56 48.81
C THR A 184 -36.65 47.79 49.57
N THR A 185 -37.54 46.80 49.65
CA THR A 185 -38.81 46.93 50.38
C THR A 185 -39.12 45.69 51.22
N ASN A 186 -39.38 45.92 52.50
CA ASN A 186 -39.95 44.98 53.45
C ASN A 186 -40.90 45.75 54.39
N ILE A 187 -42.13 46.00 53.92
CA ILE A 187 -43.13 46.86 54.60
C ILE A 187 -44.30 45.99 55.06
N THR A 188 -44.36 45.67 56.35
CA THR A 188 -45.31 44.67 56.91
C THR A 188 -46.42 45.28 57.79
N ALA A 189 -46.78 46.55 57.53
CA ALA A 189 -47.76 47.31 58.30
C ALA A 189 -49.17 46.68 58.38
N ALA A 190 -49.96 47.07 59.38
CA ALA A 190 -51.37 46.66 59.50
C ALA A 190 -52.34 47.44 58.59
N SER A 191 -51.83 48.20 57.62
CA SER A 191 -52.61 49.04 56.70
C SER A 191 -51.82 49.32 55.42
N ALA A 192 -52.53 49.41 54.29
CA ALA A 192 -52.01 49.36 52.93
C ALA A 192 -51.19 50.60 52.49
N ALA A 193 -50.00 50.74 53.08
CA ALA A 193 -48.96 51.65 52.62
C ALA A 193 -48.05 50.92 51.63
N TYR A 194 -48.08 51.36 50.36
CA TYR A 194 -47.30 50.77 49.29
C TYR A 194 -46.04 51.59 49.05
N PRO A 195 -44.88 50.97 48.75
CA PRO A 195 -43.61 51.68 48.57
C PRO A 195 -43.68 52.93 47.67
N PHE A 196 -44.51 52.89 46.62
CA PHE A 196 -44.70 53.96 45.64
C PHE A 196 -46.14 54.49 45.55
N GLY A 197 -46.93 54.39 46.63
CA GLY A 197 -48.30 54.96 46.63
C GLY A 197 -49.17 54.61 47.85
N ASN A 198 -50.48 54.76 47.67
CA ASN A 198 -51.50 54.22 48.58
C ASN A 198 -52.64 53.58 47.79
N SER A 199 -53.62 52.96 48.46
CA SER A 199 -54.72 52.23 47.82
C SER A 199 -55.64 53.04 46.90
N SER A 200 -55.54 54.38 46.95
CA SER A 200 -56.46 55.32 46.29
C SER A 200 -55.75 56.38 45.45
N GLN A 201 -54.41 56.44 45.45
CA GLN A 201 -53.62 57.47 44.78
C GLN A 201 -52.23 56.98 44.33
N SER A 202 -51.96 57.10 43.04
CA SER A 202 -50.66 57.50 42.43
C SER A 202 -50.91 57.77 40.94
N SER A 203 -49.95 58.35 40.22
CA SER A 203 -50.01 58.48 38.75
C SER A 203 -49.52 57.18 38.09
N GLU A 204 -50.02 56.82 36.91
CA GLU A 204 -49.53 55.66 36.16
C GLU A 204 -48.03 55.84 35.82
N GLN A 205 -47.20 54.80 35.98
CA GLN A 205 -45.79 54.78 35.55
C GLN A 205 -44.93 55.96 36.05
N TRP A 206 -45.23 56.51 37.23
CA TRP A 206 -44.57 57.71 37.77
C TRP A 206 -43.16 57.45 38.30
N VAL A 207 -42.91 56.25 38.80
CA VAL A 207 -41.56 55.75 39.09
C VAL A 207 -41.06 54.97 37.87
N VAL A 208 -39.79 55.13 37.51
CA VAL A 208 -39.13 54.39 36.45
C VAL A 208 -37.95 53.62 37.04
N PHE A 209 -37.76 52.37 36.63
CA PHE A 209 -36.49 51.65 36.75
C PHE A 209 -35.88 51.49 35.36
N GLU A 210 -34.67 52.01 35.16
CA GLU A 210 -33.94 51.93 33.90
C GLU A 210 -33.06 50.66 33.82
N ALA A 211 -32.44 50.44 32.66
CA ALA A 211 -31.53 49.31 32.47
C ALA A 211 -30.43 49.25 33.54
N GLY A 212 -30.30 48.12 34.22
CA GLY A 212 -29.36 47.92 35.33
C GLY A 212 -29.78 48.54 36.67
N ALA A 213 -31.01 49.05 36.82
CA ALA A 213 -31.60 49.39 38.11
C ALA A 213 -32.31 48.16 38.72
N HIS A 214 -32.24 47.98 40.04
CA HIS A 214 -32.78 46.82 40.74
C HIS A 214 -33.80 47.20 41.82
N LEU A 215 -34.94 46.51 41.88
CA LEU A 215 -35.82 46.49 43.04
C LEU A 215 -35.70 45.14 43.77
N TYR A 216 -35.53 45.15 45.08
CA TYR A 216 -35.50 43.98 45.96
C TYR A 216 -36.75 43.96 46.86
N TYR A 217 -37.64 43.01 46.63
CA TYR A 217 -38.76 42.69 47.51
C TYR A 217 -38.30 41.64 48.54
N GLU A 218 -38.24 42.05 49.80
CA GLU A 218 -37.83 41.26 50.96
C GLU A 218 -39.00 41.03 51.94
N GLY A 219 -40.21 41.53 51.65
CA GLY A 219 -41.45 41.16 52.32
C GLY A 219 -42.59 42.19 52.28
N GLY A 220 -43.78 41.77 52.73
CA GLY A 220 -44.91 42.65 52.99
C GLY A 220 -45.72 43.11 51.76
N TYR A 221 -45.99 44.42 51.68
CA TYR A 221 -46.85 45.00 50.65
C TYR A 221 -46.23 45.03 49.24
N SER A 222 -47.08 44.83 48.22
CA SER A 222 -46.71 44.95 46.80
C SER A 222 -46.10 46.31 46.44
N PRO A 223 -44.97 46.39 45.72
CA PRO A 223 -44.48 47.65 45.16
C PRO A 223 -45.45 48.27 44.14
N MET A 224 -46.44 47.49 43.64
CA MET A 224 -47.35 47.86 42.56
C MET A 224 -48.76 48.29 43.00
N ALA A 225 -48.97 48.58 44.29
CA ALA A 225 -50.25 48.98 44.89
C ALA A 225 -51.39 47.92 44.80
N SER A 226 -52.63 48.30 45.15
CA SER A 226 -53.78 47.38 45.34
C SER A 226 -54.63 47.06 44.12
N SER A 227 -54.42 47.74 42.99
CA SER A 227 -55.28 47.58 41.80
C SER A 227 -54.72 46.54 40.81
N SER A 228 -55.62 45.88 40.09
CA SER A 228 -55.36 44.82 39.09
C SER A 228 -55.15 45.32 37.66
N THR A 229 -54.90 46.62 37.49
CA THR A 229 -54.39 47.21 36.22
C THR A 229 -53.40 48.33 36.47
N PHE A 230 -53.52 49.05 37.59
CA PHE A 230 -52.69 50.21 37.91
C PHE A 230 -51.27 49.80 38.31
N MET A 231 -50.30 50.48 37.71
CA MET A 231 -48.87 50.17 37.76
C MET A 231 -48.07 51.46 38.02
N PRO A 232 -47.76 51.80 39.29
CA PRO A 232 -47.04 53.03 39.63
C PRO A 232 -45.56 53.03 39.19
N VAL A 233 -45.02 51.87 38.79
CA VAL A 233 -43.62 51.66 38.43
C VAL A 233 -43.51 51.17 36.98
N ASP A 234 -42.83 51.92 36.12
CA ASP A 234 -42.37 51.48 34.80
C ASP A 234 -41.06 50.69 34.93
N PHE A 235 -41.11 49.39 34.61
CA PHE A 235 -39.93 48.54 34.48
C PHE A 235 -39.49 48.53 33.01
N ARG A 236 -38.52 49.39 32.69
CA ARG A 236 -37.94 49.47 31.34
C ARG A 236 -37.08 48.24 31.05
N PRO A 237 -36.94 47.81 29.78
CA PRO A 237 -36.11 46.66 29.41
C PRO A 237 -34.71 46.73 30.02
N GLY A 238 -34.27 45.62 30.62
CA GLY A 238 -32.99 45.54 31.32
C GLY A 238 -33.00 46.01 32.77
N SER A 239 -34.10 46.56 33.30
CA SER A 239 -34.30 46.72 34.76
C SER A 239 -34.67 45.39 35.42
N PHE A 240 -34.51 45.30 36.74
CA PHE A 240 -34.72 44.07 37.49
C PHE A 240 -35.67 44.24 38.68
N ILE A 241 -36.54 43.25 38.90
CA ILE A 241 -37.23 43.01 40.18
C ILE A 241 -36.78 41.65 40.74
N HIS A 242 -36.35 41.67 41.99
CA HIS A 242 -35.84 40.54 42.75
C HIS A 242 -36.80 40.21 43.89
N PHE A 243 -37.37 39.02 43.88
CA PHE A 243 -38.17 38.49 44.97
C PHE A 243 -37.31 37.59 45.84
N LYS A 244 -36.88 38.12 47.00
CA LYS A 244 -36.08 37.42 48.03
C LYS A 244 -36.92 36.83 49.16
N ALA A 245 -38.20 37.18 49.20
CA ALA A 245 -39.21 36.62 50.08
C ALA A 245 -40.45 36.25 49.26
N SER A 246 -41.22 35.29 49.75
CA SER A 246 -42.52 34.94 49.17
C SER A 246 -43.48 36.13 49.22
N ASN A 247 -44.32 36.30 48.19
CA ASN A 247 -45.44 37.23 48.31
C ASN A 247 -46.61 36.57 49.05
N PRO A 248 -47.31 37.30 49.95
CA PRO A 248 -48.42 36.75 50.72
C PRO A 248 -49.66 36.53 49.83
N ALA A 249 -50.40 35.45 50.08
CA ALA A 249 -51.51 35.01 49.23
C ALA A 249 -52.74 35.94 49.24
N THR A 250 -52.94 36.74 50.30
CA THR A 250 -54.06 37.69 50.42
C THR A 250 -53.67 38.92 51.25
N GLY A 251 -54.36 40.05 51.04
CA GLY A 251 -54.35 41.21 51.95
C GLY A 251 -53.28 42.30 51.71
N PHE A 252 -52.22 42.02 50.94
CA PHE A 252 -51.05 42.92 50.82
C PHE A 252 -50.90 43.60 49.43
N GLY A 253 -52.02 43.83 48.75
CA GLY A 253 -52.07 44.46 47.43
C GLY A 253 -51.89 43.46 46.29
N VAL A 254 -51.61 43.98 45.09
CA VAL A 254 -51.59 43.21 43.84
C VAL A 254 -50.24 43.38 43.15
N PHE A 255 -49.55 42.26 42.96
CA PHE A 255 -48.21 42.18 42.37
C PHE A 255 -48.25 42.09 40.85
N PHE A 256 -48.92 41.08 40.27
CA PHE A 256 -48.73 40.70 38.86
C PHE A 256 -49.94 40.95 37.96
N ASN A 257 -51.16 40.91 38.51
CA ASN A 257 -52.41 40.99 37.75
C ASN A 257 -52.44 42.21 36.80
N ARG A 258 -52.40 41.92 35.50
CA ARG A 258 -52.31 42.80 34.33
C ARG A 258 -51.17 43.83 34.36
N LYS A 259 -50.00 43.44 34.86
CA LYS A 259 -48.80 44.29 34.94
C LYS A 259 -47.65 43.73 34.09
N SER A 260 -46.68 44.60 33.77
CA SER A 260 -45.65 44.37 32.75
C SER A 260 -44.25 44.61 33.30
N PHE A 261 -43.51 43.54 33.54
CA PHE A 261 -42.18 43.58 34.15
C PHE A 261 -41.07 43.52 33.10
N ALA A 262 -39.88 44.00 33.50
CA ALA A 262 -38.64 43.68 32.81
C ALA A 262 -38.10 42.32 33.30
N ASN A 263 -36.89 42.28 33.87
CA ASN A 263 -36.29 41.05 34.36
C ASN A 263 -36.86 40.69 35.75
N VAL A 264 -37.53 39.55 35.88
CA VAL A 264 -38.03 39.01 37.14
C VAL A 264 -37.06 37.93 37.64
N VAL A 265 -36.51 38.13 38.84
CA VAL A 265 -35.64 37.18 39.52
C VAL A 265 -36.36 36.70 40.78
N VAL A 266 -36.52 35.38 40.94
CA VAL A 266 -37.01 34.77 42.19
C VAL A 266 -35.86 34.02 42.85
N GLU A 267 -35.44 34.51 44.01
CA GLU A 267 -34.22 34.08 44.68
C GLU A 267 -34.44 33.80 46.18
N ASN A 268 -33.38 33.34 46.86
CA ASN A 268 -33.39 33.12 48.33
C ASN A 268 -34.48 32.15 48.83
N GLY A 269 -34.94 31.21 48.00
CA GLY A 269 -36.00 30.25 48.36
C GLY A 269 -37.40 30.84 48.37
N ALA A 270 -37.60 32.04 47.84
CA ALA A 270 -38.91 32.68 47.75
C ALA A 270 -39.90 31.86 46.90
N THR A 271 -41.16 31.80 47.35
CA THR A 271 -42.29 31.29 46.58
C THR A 271 -43.17 32.45 46.16
N VAL A 272 -43.16 32.79 44.88
CA VAL A 272 -43.87 33.95 44.32
C VAL A 272 -45.06 33.46 43.51
N THR A 273 -46.27 33.86 43.90
CA THR A 273 -47.52 33.49 43.24
C THR A 273 -48.11 34.68 42.47
N ALA A 274 -48.39 34.49 41.19
CA ALA A 274 -49.10 35.46 40.38
C ALA A 274 -50.59 35.53 40.76
N ASP A 275 -51.04 36.72 41.15
CA ASP A 275 -52.40 37.04 41.58
C ASP A 275 -53.35 37.44 40.42
N GLY A 276 -52.94 37.10 39.19
CA GLY A 276 -53.70 37.29 37.97
C GLY A 276 -52.85 37.04 36.72
N PRO A 277 -53.40 37.30 35.53
CA PRO A 277 -52.65 37.26 34.28
C PRO A 277 -51.48 38.26 34.32
N VAL A 278 -50.33 37.91 33.74
CA VAL A 278 -49.14 38.77 33.67
C VAL A 278 -48.95 39.23 32.23
N ASN A 279 -49.03 40.54 31.97
CA ASN A 279 -49.04 41.09 30.61
C ASN A 279 -47.67 41.00 29.93
N ARG A 280 -46.58 41.09 30.70
CA ARG A 280 -45.20 41.03 30.20
C ARG A 280 -44.24 40.63 31.31
N ILE A 281 -43.24 39.85 30.95
CA ILE A 281 -41.97 39.66 31.65
C ILE A 281 -40.90 39.64 30.56
N ASP A 282 -39.84 40.43 30.67
CA ASP A 282 -38.77 40.45 29.65
C ASP A 282 -37.81 39.26 29.83
N THR A 283 -37.46 38.89 31.07
CA THR A 283 -36.80 37.60 31.38
C THR A 283 -37.26 37.08 32.74
N LEU A 284 -37.28 35.76 32.94
CA LEU A 284 -37.69 35.12 34.19
C LEU A 284 -36.59 34.16 34.70
N GLN A 285 -35.88 34.57 35.76
CA GLN A 285 -34.89 33.74 36.45
C GLN A 285 -35.46 33.21 37.78
N ILE A 286 -35.29 31.92 38.05
CA ILE A 286 -35.71 31.28 39.30
C ILE A 286 -34.50 30.49 39.82
N THR A 287 -33.92 30.90 40.94
CA THR A 287 -32.73 30.25 41.51
C THR A 287 -33.07 28.87 42.10
N PRO A 288 -32.07 27.98 42.33
CA PRO A 288 -32.31 26.75 43.07
C PRO A 288 -33.04 27.00 44.40
N GLY A 289 -33.99 26.12 44.73
CA GLY A 289 -34.86 26.22 45.92
C GLY A 289 -35.99 27.25 45.83
N SER A 290 -35.94 28.19 44.89
CA SER A 290 -36.98 29.21 44.69
C SER A 290 -38.11 28.70 43.78
N THR A 291 -39.27 29.34 43.83
CA THR A 291 -40.46 28.93 43.06
C THR A 291 -41.24 30.12 42.52
N PHE A 292 -41.59 30.11 41.23
CA PHE A 292 -42.63 30.97 40.66
C PHE A 292 -43.88 30.13 40.37
N ILE A 293 -45.03 30.57 40.88
CA ILE A 293 -46.34 29.95 40.69
C ILE A 293 -47.17 30.89 39.82
N THR A 294 -47.59 30.40 38.64
CA THR A 294 -48.50 31.11 37.75
C THR A 294 -49.90 31.25 38.35
N HIS A 295 -50.78 32.04 37.73
CA HIS A 295 -52.14 32.23 38.24
C HIS A 295 -53.02 30.98 38.00
N SER A 296 -54.27 31.00 38.49
CA SER A 296 -55.29 29.96 38.24
C SER A 296 -55.86 29.97 36.80
N SER A 297 -55.66 31.06 36.06
CA SER A 297 -56.31 31.33 34.77
C SER A 297 -55.66 32.52 34.04
N GLY A 298 -55.91 32.63 32.73
CA GLY A 298 -55.34 33.67 31.86
C GLY A 298 -53.86 33.46 31.56
N GLN A 299 -53.18 34.45 31.00
CA GLN A 299 -51.83 34.28 30.45
C GLN A 299 -50.73 34.72 31.41
N THR A 300 -49.57 34.07 31.34
CA THR A 300 -48.30 34.55 31.91
C THR A 300 -47.32 34.73 30.76
N VAL A 301 -47.17 35.98 30.29
CA VAL A 301 -46.40 36.30 29.09
C VAL A 301 -44.92 36.53 29.41
N VAL A 302 -44.02 35.85 28.70
CA VAL A 302 -42.57 36.05 28.77
C VAL A 302 -42.00 36.30 27.37
N LEU A 303 -41.29 37.41 27.18
CA LEU A 303 -40.75 37.86 25.89
C LEU A 303 -39.28 37.48 25.64
N GLY A 304 -38.60 36.96 26.67
CA GLY A 304 -37.19 36.56 26.60
C GLY A 304 -36.92 35.39 27.54
N ASN A 305 -35.65 35.21 27.89
CA ASN A 305 -35.18 33.94 28.44
C ASN A 305 -35.85 33.57 29.77
N ILE A 306 -36.14 32.27 29.93
CA ILE A 306 -36.50 31.63 31.19
C ILE A 306 -35.30 30.83 31.67
N GLU A 307 -34.87 31.09 32.91
CA GLU A 307 -33.83 30.33 33.60
C GLU A 307 -34.42 29.69 34.88
N ALA A 308 -35.03 28.51 34.75
CA ALA A 308 -35.69 27.80 35.83
C ALA A 308 -34.75 26.79 36.52
N ASN A 309 -33.80 27.30 37.31
CA ASN A 309 -32.98 26.48 38.21
C ASN A 309 -33.73 26.07 39.49
N GLY A 310 -34.80 26.80 39.84
CA GLY A 310 -35.85 26.39 40.77
C GLY A 310 -37.10 25.89 40.02
N SER A 311 -38.28 26.11 40.60
CA SER A 311 -39.55 25.58 40.03
C SER A 311 -40.42 26.68 39.42
N LEU A 312 -40.75 26.58 38.13
CA LEU A 312 -41.85 27.30 37.49
C LEU A 312 -43.08 26.38 37.45
N GLN A 313 -44.11 26.66 38.25
CA GLN A 313 -45.28 25.79 38.37
C GLN A 313 -46.62 26.53 38.30
N ALA A 314 -47.71 25.80 38.48
CA ALA A 314 -49.08 26.32 38.51
C ALA A 314 -49.92 25.67 39.63
N PRO A 315 -51.00 26.32 40.08
CA PRO A 315 -51.97 25.70 40.99
C PRO A 315 -52.63 24.48 40.34
N ALA A 316 -53.03 23.50 41.18
CA ALA A 316 -53.80 22.36 40.72
C ALA A 316 -55.11 22.81 40.03
N ALA A 317 -55.47 22.15 38.92
CA ALA A 317 -56.59 22.51 38.05
C ALA A 317 -56.55 23.96 37.48
N SER A 318 -55.38 24.61 37.46
CA SER A 318 -55.22 25.89 36.75
C SER A 318 -55.47 25.74 35.25
N THR A 319 -55.91 26.85 34.66
CA THR A 319 -56.12 27.06 33.20
C THR A 319 -55.16 28.09 32.63
N ASN A 320 -54.09 28.43 33.37
CA ASN A 320 -53.11 29.42 32.94
C ASN A 320 -52.30 28.98 31.71
N GLU A 321 -52.00 29.94 30.85
CA GLU A 321 -51.23 29.79 29.62
C GLU A 321 -49.87 30.48 29.78
N LEU A 322 -48.78 29.72 29.87
CA LEU A 322 -47.43 30.27 29.73
C LEU A 322 -47.22 30.67 28.27
N LEU A 323 -47.22 31.97 27.98
CA LEU A 323 -47.07 32.50 26.62
C LEU A 323 -45.61 32.94 26.39
N LEU A 324 -44.91 32.19 25.55
CA LEU A 324 -43.57 32.51 25.08
C LEU A 324 -43.69 33.31 23.77
N ALA A 325 -43.32 34.58 23.79
CA ALA A 325 -43.57 35.53 22.70
C ALA A 325 -42.33 36.34 22.28
N GLY A 326 -41.13 35.78 22.48
CA GLY A 326 -39.87 36.41 22.07
C GLY A 326 -39.62 36.32 20.58
N THR A 327 -39.67 37.46 19.88
CA THR A 327 -39.31 37.62 18.46
C THR A 327 -37.78 37.70 18.22
N VAL A 328 -36.99 37.64 19.29
CA VAL A 328 -35.55 37.43 19.32
C VAL A 328 -35.30 36.09 20.02
N PRO A 329 -34.33 35.25 19.60
CA PRO A 329 -34.14 33.89 20.10
C PRO A 329 -34.24 33.74 21.63
N GLN A 330 -35.35 33.17 22.08
CA GLN A 330 -35.78 33.05 23.47
C GLN A 330 -35.42 31.67 24.02
N THR A 331 -34.51 31.58 24.99
CA THR A 331 -34.13 30.29 25.58
C THR A 331 -34.95 29.95 26.82
N VAL A 332 -35.41 28.70 26.94
CA VAL A 332 -35.97 28.14 28.18
C VAL A 332 -34.99 27.09 28.70
N SER A 333 -34.39 27.35 29.85
CA SER A 333 -33.16 26.69 30.32
C SER A 333 -33.13 26.60 31.84
N GLY A 334 -32.31 25.70 32.39
CA GLY A 334 -32.11 25.56 33.83
C GLY A 334 -32.07 24.11 34.30
N ILE A 335 -31.76 23.91 35.58
CA ILE A 335 -31.62 22.56 36.20
C ILE A 335 -32.81 22.15 37.09
N GLY A 336 -33.80 23.02 37.26
CA GLY A 336 -34.95 22.82 38.13
C GLY A 336 -36.14 22.16 37.42
N SER A 337 -37.36 22.65 37.62
CA SER A 337 -38.56 22.09 37.00
C SER A 337 -39.49 23.14 36.40
N ILE A 338 -40.14 22.79 35.29
CA ILE A 338 -41.19 23.60 34.65
C ILE A 338 -42.44 22.71 34.50
N SER A 339 -43.56 23.12 35.11
CA SER A 339 -44.82 22.35 35.12
C SER A 339 -46.03 23.29 35.03
N VAL A 340 -46.54 23.49 33.82
CA VAL A 340 -47.60 24.47 33.52
C VAL A 340 -48.88 23.80 33.03
N PRO A 341 -50.04 24.45 33.10
CA PRO A 341 -51.29 23.85 32.64
C PRO A 341 -51.35 23.91 31.11
N SER A 342 -51.17 25.10 30.55
CA SER A 342 -51.03 25.30 29.12
C SER A 342 -49.74 26.02 28.75
N LEU A 343 -49.18 25.69 27.59
CA LEU A 343 -48.07 26.37 26.94
C LEU A 343 -48.55 26.99 25.62
N ILE A 344 -48.11 28.21 25.30
CA ILE A 344 -48.30 28.81 23.98
C ILE A 344 -46.97 29.40 23.51
N VAL A 345 -46.57 29.10 22.28
CA VAL A 345 -45.51 29.84 21.56
C VAL A 345 -46.18 30.75 20.54
N ALA A 346 -46.05 32.06 20.72
CA ALA A 346 -46.75 33.07 19.92
C ALA A 346 -46.28 33.09 18.46
N ASP A 347 -47.14 33.60 17.56
CA ASP A 347 -46.76 33.86 16.17
C ASP A 347 -45.55 34.82 16.11
N GLY A 348 -44.63 34.57 15.18
CA GLY A 348 -43.36 35.29 15.04
C GLY A 348 -42.31 35.05 16.14
N ALA A 349 -42.57 34.23 17.17
CA ALA A 349 -41.58 33.90 18.18
C ALA A 349 -40.54 32.86 17.69
N ASP A 350 -39.32 32.89 18.24
CA ASP A 350 -38.28 31.86 18.03
C ASP A 350 -37.74 31.36 19.37
N VAL A 351 -38.29 30.25 19.86
CA VAL A 351 -38.01 29.69 21.19
C VAL A 351 -37.07 28.51 21.09
N THR A 352 -36.08 28.38 21.98
CA THR A 352 -35.24 27.18 22.15
C THR A 352 -35.27 26.66 23.58
N LEU A 353 -35.87 25.49 23.79
CA LEU A 353 -35.75 24.75 25.04
C LEU A 353 -34.33 24.17 25.19
N GLN A 354 -33.88 24.07 26.42
CA GLN A 354 -32.68 23.40 26.91
C GLN A 354 -32.98 22.62 28.22
N GLN A 355 -34.22 22.72 28.71
CA GLN A 355 -34.76 22.08 29.91
C GLN A 355 -36.17 21.53 29.61
N ASP A 356 -36.53 20.43 30.26
CA ASP A 356 -37.84 19.81 30.10
C ASP A 356 -38.98 20.70 30.60
N ILE A 357 -40.10 20.72 29.86
CA ILE A 357 -41.37 21.32 30.28
C ILE A 357 -42.41 20.22 30.43
N THR A 358 -43.17 20.25 31.53
CA THR A 358 -44.38 19.44 31.73
C THR A 358 -45.63 20.29 31.47
N VAL A 359 -46.59 19.75 30.71
CA VAL A 359 -47.86 20.40 30.35
C VAL A 359 -49.04 19.49 30.67
N SER A 360 -49.97 19.92 31.53
CA SER A 360 -51.12 19.07 31.92
C SER A 360 -52.33 19.17 30.98
N ASN A 361 -52.55 20.33 30.34
CA ASN A 361 -53.77 20.62 29.59
C ASN A 361 -53.51 20.72 28.08
N ASN A 362 -52.84 21.76 27.58
CA ASN A 362 -52.66 22.00 26.13
C ASN A 362 -51.36 22.73 25.77
N ALA A 363 -50.77 22.49 24.59
CA ALA A 363 -49.54 23.15 24.11
C ALA A 363 -49.65 23.69 22.67
N SER A 364 -50.02 24.95 22.50
CA SER A 364 -50.17 25.58 21.17
C SER A 364 -48.85 26.14 20.66
N VAL A 365 -48.51 25.90 19.40
CA VAL A 365 -47.27 26.40 18.78
C VAL A 365 -47.64 27.14 17.48
N TRP A 366 -47.56 28.47 17.52
CA TRP A 366 -47.84 29.34 16.39
C TRP A 366 -46.56 29.94 15.78
N GLY A 367 -45.54 30.20 16.62
CA GLY A 367 -44.19 30.54 16.19
C GLY A 367 -43.26 29.33 16.07
N ARG A 368 -41.96 29.61 15.95
CA ARG A 368 -40.92 28.58 15.93
C ARG A 368 -40.58 28.11 17.35
N LEU A 369 -40.59 26.80 17.54
CA LEU A 369 -40.12 26.13 18.74
C LEU A 369 -39.00 25.15 18.37
N ASN A 370 -37.91 25.24 19.11
CA ASN A 370 -36.73 24.39 19.11
C ASN A 370 -36.60 23.74 20.52
N PHE A 371 -36.07 22.52 20.62
CA PHE A 371 -36.02 21.74 21.87
C PHE A 371 -34.59 21.52 22.39
N GLY A 372 -33.56 21.78 21.57
CA GLY A 372 -32.16 21.50 21.93
C GLY A 372 -31.91 20.01 22.21
N THR A 373 -31.87 19.65 23.49
CA THR A 373 -31.78 18.26 24.00
C THR A 373 -32.92 17.88 24.95
N ALA A 374 -33.90 18.76 25.13
CA ALA A 374 -34.99 18.65 26.09
C ALA A 374 -36.30 18.12 25.49
N THR A 375 -37.30 17.93 26.35
CA THR A 375 -38.57 17.31 26.01
C THR A 375 -39.78 18.09 26.53
N LEU A 376 -40.90 17.96 25.83
CA LEU A 376 -42.20 18.53 26.20
C LEU A 376 -43.13 17.39 26.61
N ASN A 377 -43.21 17.14 27.92
CA ASN A 377 -43.93 16.02 28.51
C ASN A 377 -45.37 16.43 28.87
N GLY A 378 -46.34 15.54 28.72
CA GLY A 378 -47.72 15.86 29.10
C GLY A 378 -48.76 14.82 28.73
N ALA A 379 -49.97 14.98 29.30
CA ALA A 379 -51.18 14.29 28.88
C ALA A 379 -52.03 15.15 27.91
N GLY A 380 -51.53 16.33 27.54
CA GLY A 380 -52.31 17.42 26.97
C GLY A 380 -52.39 17.47 25.44
N GLY A 381 -53.33 18.28 24.94
CA GLY A 381 -53.55 18.51 23.51
C GLY A 381 -52.76 19.70 22.97
N PHE A 382 -51.93 19.48 21.95
CA PHE A 382 -51.19 20.55 21.29
C PHE A 382 -51.91 21.11 20.06
N THR A 383 -51.42 22.19 19.44
CA THR A 383 -51.82 22.59 18.09
C THR A 383 -50.74 23.41 17.40
N ALA A 384 -50.23 22.90 16.28
CA ALA A 384 -49.47 23.65 15.29
C ALA A 384 -50.41 24.20 14.19
N ARG A 385 -50.14 25.41 13.68
CA ARG A 385 -51.06 26.11 12.77
C ARG A 385 -50.33 26.71 11.56
N ALA A 386 -50.81 26.41 10.36
CA ALA A 386 -50.38 27.08 9.13
C ALA A 386 -51.06 28.47 8.98
N PRO A 387 -50.51 29.37 8.14
CA PRO A 387 -51.13 30.66 7.88
C PRO A 387 -52.57 30.54 7.34
N LEU A 388 -53.50 31.24 7.97
CA LEU A 388 -54.86 31.51 7.49
C LEU A 388 -55.79 30.32 7.15
N ALA A 389 -55.69 29.21 7.90
CA ALA A 389 -56.84 28.31 8.12
C ALA A 389 -56.89 27.81 9.57
N ALA A 390 -58.09 27.51 10.09
CA ALA A 390 -58.26 27.02 11.45
C ALA A 390 -57.99 25.50 11.53
N PHE A 391 -56.92 25.13 12.21
CA PHE A 391 -56.54 23.76 12.53
C PHE A 391 -56.65 23.55 14.05
N ASN A 392 -57.24 22.43 14.48
CA ASN A 392 -57.22 21.94 15.85
C ASN A 392 -56.65 20.51 15.79
N GLY A 393 -55.51 20.22 16.43
CA GLY A 393 -54.92 18.87 16.37
C GLY A 393 -53.52 18.77 16.93
N THR A 394 -53.18 17.65 17.60
CA THR A 394 -52.18 17.55 18.67
C THR A 394 -50.78 17.04 18.22
N ALA A 395 -49.70 17.40 18.97
CA ALA A 395 -48.27 17.69 18.56
C ALA A 395 -47.47 19.22 18.64
N THR A 396 -46.39 18.50 19.25
CA THR A 396 -45.26 18.71 20.23
C THR A 396 -43.92 18.27 19.63
N THR A 397 -43.04 19.24 19.32
CA THR A 397 -41.90 18.99 18.41
C THR A 397 -40.70 19.90 18.64
N THR A 398 -39.49 19.34 18.85
CA THR A 398 -38.29 19.61 18.04
C THR A 398 -37.10 18.69 18.37
N ALA A 399 -35.98 18.92 17.65
CA ALA A 399 -34.58 18.60 17.95
C ALA A 399 -34.21 17.14 18.26
N GLY A 400 -33.35 16.55 17.41
CA GLY A 400 -32.85 15.19 17.63
C GLY A 400 -33.89 14.09 17.39
N SER A 401 -34.78 14.30 16.40
CA SER A 401 -35.99 13.53 16.13
C SER A 401 -37.06 13.66 17.24
N TYR A 402 -38.30 13.93 16.86
CA TYR A 402 -39.43 14.20 17.75
C TYR A 402 -39.72 13.05 18.72
N ILE A 403 -40.44 13.28 19.83
CA ILE A 403 -40.97 12.22 20.70
C ILE A 403 -42.42 12.54 21.08
N LEU A 404 -43.32 11.56 20.95
CA LEU A 404 -44.72 11.64 21.40
C LEU A 404 -45.00 10.47 22.36
N LYS A 405 -45.49 10.78 23.56
CA LYS A 405 -45.88 9.80 24.60
C LYS A 405 -47.30 10.11 25.07
N GLY A 406 -48.15 9.10 25.26
CA GLY A 406 -49.41 9.25 26.00
C GLY A 406 -50.61 9.88 25.28
N ALA A 407 -50.53 10.23 23.99
CA ALA A 407 -51.68 10.78 23.25
C ALA A 407 -52.83 9.76 23.10
N THR A 408 -54.08 10.23 23.25
CA THR A 408 -55.28 9.35 23.34
C THR A 408 -56.31 9.53 22.22
N ALA A 409 -56.33 10.66 21.50
CA ALA A 409 -57.19 10.88 20.34
C ALA A 409 -56.64 11.97 19.40
N ILE A 410 -56.86 11.80 18.08
CA ILE A 410 -56.65 12.81 17.02
C ILE A 410 -57.79 12.65 16.00
N THR A 411 -58.40 13.74 15.54
CA THR A 411 -59.50 13.71 14.55
C THR A 411 -59.38 14.88 13.54
N GLY A 412 -59.79 14.64 12.29
CA GLY A 412 -60.19 15.72 11.36
C GLY A 412 -59.18 16.22 10.32
N LEU A 413 -58.02 15.58 10.10
CA LEU A 413 -57.02 16.07 9.14
C LEU A 413 -57.17 15.42 7.75
N GLN A 414 -57.30 16.22 6.68
CA GLN A 414 -57.48 15.72 5.30
C GLN A 414 -56.19 15.60 4.46
N ARG A 415 -55.04 16.15 4.90
CA ARG A 415 -53.74 16.02 4.18
C ARG A 415 -52.56 15.93 5.16
N GLY A 416 -52.30 14.73 5.68
CA GLY A 416 -51.15 14.37 6.53
C GLY A 416 -51.24 14.88 7.99
N MET A 417 -50.91 14.12 9.03
CA MET A 417 -50.95 12.65 9.21
C MET A 417 -52.00 12.34 10.30
N THR A 418 -52.50 11.10 10.36
CA THR A 418 -53.40 10.64 11.45
C THR A 418 -52.82 9.38 12.10
N ILE A 419 -52.91 9.29 13.44
CA ILE A 419 -52.44 8.16 14.26
C ILE A 419 -53.61 7.67 15.12
N SER A 420 -53.82 6.36 15.21
CA SER A 420 -54.93 5.77 16.00
C SER A 420 -54.62 4.38 16.54
N GLY A 421 -54.85 4.16 17.84
CA GLY A 421 -54.75 2.87 18.52
C GLY A 421 -54.59 3.06 20.04
N PRO A 422 -55.20 2.21 20.90
CA PRO A 422 -55.12 2.40 22.36
C PRO A 422 -53.76 1.95 22.92
N GLY A 423 -53.06 2.84 23.63
CA GLY A 423 -51.88 2.51 24.45
C GLY A 423 -50.53 3.04 23.95
N ILE A 424 -50.38 4.36 23.74
CA ILE A 424 -49.13 4.95 23.23
C ILE A 424 -48.02 5.06 24.30
N ALA A 425 -47.23 3.99 24.43
CA ALA A 425 -45.89 3.95 25.03
C ALA A 425 -45.10 2.75 24.45
N ALA A 426 -43.76 2.72 24.39
CA ALA A 426 -42.77 3.72 24.77
C ALA A 426 -41.66 3.83 23.70
N GLY A 427 -41.10 5.04 23.50
CA GLY A 427 -39.97 5.31 22.58
C GLY A 427 -40.32 5.96 21.24
N SER A 428 -41.61 6.16 20.94
CA SER A 428 -42.14 6.63 19.65
C SER A 428 -41.67 8.05 19.23
N ARG A 429 -41.44 8.25 17.92
CA ARG A 429 -40.96 9.52 17.31
C ARG A 429 -41.75 9.91 16.04
N VAL A 430 -42.39 11.11 15.92
CA VAL A 430 -43.07 11.58 14.67
C VAL A 430 -43.20 13.12 14.57
N ALA A 431 -42.93 13.71 13.39
CA ALA A 431 -43.49 14.95 12.77
C ALA A 431 -42.70 15.28 11.47
N SER A 432 -43.09 16.14 10.53
CA SER A 432 -44.40 16.65 10.06
C SER A 432 -44.24 17.02 8.56
N VAL A 433 -45.33 17.26 7.81
CA VAL A 433 -45.28 17.55 6.35
C VAL A 433 -46.40 18.52 5.95
N THR A 434 -46.09 19.61 5.21
CA THR A 434 -47.06 20.29 4.33
C THR A 434 -46.40 21.06 3.18
N GLY A 435 -46.90 20.89 1.94
CA GLY A 435 -46.84 21.93 0.90
C GLY A 435 -45.49 22.18 0.21
N SER A 436 -45.16 21.35 -0.80
CA SER A 436 -44.20 21.67 -1.88
C SER A 436 -42.83 22.23 -1.44
N GLY A 437 -42.09 21.47 -0.62
CA GLY A 437 -40.66 21.74 -0.35
C GLY A 437 -40.08 21.10 0.92
N ASP A 438 -40.92 20.78 1.90
CA ASP A 438 -40.48 20.33 3.22
C ASP A 438 -39.72 18.99 3.20
N SER A 439 -38.63 18.94 3.98
CA SER A 439 -37.70 17.81 4.03
C SER A 439 -37.55 17.23 5.43
N VAL A 440 -37.74 15.91 5.56
CA VAL A 440 -37.65 15.17 6.83
C VAL A 440 -36.21 14.68 7.04
N TYR A 441 -35.52 15.25 8.02
CA TYR A 441 -34.13 14.93 8.36
C TYR A 441 -34.03 13.85 9.45
N LEU A 442 -33.71 12.61 9.06
CA LEU A 442 -33.60 11.46 9.98
C LEU A 442 -32.14 11.12 10.29
N THR A 443 -31.71 11.47 11.50
CA THR A 443 -30.40 11.08 12.09
C THR A 443 -30.50 9.95 13.12
N GLN A 444 -31.71 9.56 13.52
CA GLN A 444 -31.95 8.42 14.41
C GLN A 444 -33.21 7.65 13.95
N PRO A 445 -33.32 6.35 14.27
CA PRO A 445 -34.51 5.55 13.98
C PRO A 445 -35.82 6.16 14.48
N MET A 446 -36.79 6.29 13.56
CA MET A 446 -38.21 6.40 13.86
C MET A 446 -38.71 5.01 14.29
N THR A 447 -38.60 4.71 15.59
CA THR A 447 -38.96 3.42 16.16
C THR A 447 -40.35 3.42 16.80
N ALA A 448 -41.20 2.44 16.46
CA ALA A 448 -42.43 2.15 17.19
C ALA A 448 -42.68 0.64 17.32
N THR A 449 -42.70 0.14 18.56
CA THR A 449 -42.70 -1.29 18.91
C THR A 449 -44.08 -1.88 19.22
N ALA A 450 -45.13 -1.05 19.27
CA ALA A 450 -46.47 -1.51 19.61
C ALA A 450 -47.19 -2.16 18.41
N THR A 451 -47.70 -3.38 18.61
CA THR A 451 -48.54 -4.11 17.64
C THR A 451 -49.80 -3.32 17.26
N GLY A 452 -50.14 -3.30 15.97
CA GLY A 452 -51.29 -2.56 15.43
C GLY A 452 -51.01 -1.11 15.03
N THR A 453 -49.83 -0.56 15.36
CA THR A 453 -49.41 0.78 14.89
C THR A 453 -49.33 0.82 13.36
N THR A 454 -49.75 1.90 12.72
CA THR A 454 -49.58 2.12 11.27
C THR A 454 -48.87 3.44 10.99
N LEU A 455 -47.91 3.44 10.05
CA LEU A 455 -47.17 4.62 9.59
C LEU A 455 -47.32 4.76 8.08
N ILE A 456 -47.68 5.97 7.60
CA ILE A 456 -47.93 6.25 6.19
C ILE A 456 -47.13 7.49 5.76
N PHE A 457 -46.25 7.33 4.77
CA PHE A 457 -45.62 8.42 4.04
C PHE A 457 -46.43 8.71 2.78
N SER A 458 -47.13 9.85 2.75
CA SER A 458 -48.04 10.22 1.66
C SER A 458 -47.37 11.00 0.54
N GLY A 459 -47.80 10.74 -0.70
CA GLY A 459 -47.16 11.21 -1.92
C GLY A 459 -47.24 12.72 -2.22
N ALA A 460 -46.45 13.14 -3.22
CA ALA A 460 -46.38 14.49 -3.78
C ALA A 460 -45.92 15.57 -2.79
N GLY A 461 -44.72 15.39 -2.22
CA GLY A 461 -44.03 16.43 -1.46
C GLY A 461 -43.28 15.97 -0.21
N ALA A 462 -43.30 14.67 0.13
CA ALA A 462 -42.50 14.13 1.22
C ALA A 462 -41.08 13.83 0.76
N HIS A 463 -40.08 14.52 1.32
CA HIS A 463 -38.66 14.24 1.11
C HIS A 463 -38.04 13.57 2.34
N LEU A 464 -37.48 12.36 2.17
CA LEU A 464 -36.92 11.53 3.24
C LEU A 464 -35.39 11.51 3.18
N LEU A 465 -34.72 12.17 4.13
CA LEU A 465 -33.27 12.16 4.25
C LEU A 465 -32.82 11.24 5.38
N SER A 466 -31.93 10.28 5.08
CA SER A 466 -31.34 9.38 6.08
C SER A 466 -29.82 9.56 6.20
N ALA A 467 -29.35 9.77 7.43
CA ALA A 467 -27.94 9.70 7.82
C ALA A 467 -27.62 8.43 8.66
N ASN A 468 -28.49 7.41 8.62
CA ASN A 468 -28.31 6.15 9.33
C ASN A 468 -27.75 5.08 8.37
N PRO A 469 -26.68 4.34 8.72
CA PRO A 469 -26.20 3.21 7.92
C PRO A 469 -27.24 2.12 7.63
N GLY A 470 -28.25 1.93 8.50
CA GLY A 470 -29.39 1.05 8.25
C GLY A 470 -30.39 1.55 7.20
N GLY A 471 -30.22 2.76 6.65
CA GLY A 471 -31.02 3.30 5.56
C GLY A 471 -32.46 3.53 5.97
N PHE A 472 -33.40 2.96 5.21
CA PHE A 472 -34.84 2.87 5.50
C PHE A 472 -35.31 1.41 5.66
N GLY A 473 -34.37 0.47 5.79
CA GLY A 473 -34.64 -0.95 6.06
C GLY A 473 -34.88 -1.25 7.53
N ALA A 474 -35.05 -2.53 7.87
CA ALA A 474 -35.26 -2.97 9.25
C ALA A 474 -34.09 -2.54 10.16
N GLY A 475 -34.39 -1.77 11.22
CA GLY A 475 -33.38 -1.18 12.12
C GLY A 475 -32.73 0.12 11.60
N GLY A 476 -33.11 0.59 10.41
CA GLY A 476 -32.68 1.86 9.84
C GLY A 476 -33.41 3.08 10.43
N SER A 477 -33.47 4.17 9.67
CA SER A 477 -34.15 5.41 10.05
C SER A 477 -35.66 5.28 10.23
N VAL A 478 -36.26 4.15 9.85
CA VAL A 478 -37.66 3.81 10.11
C VAL A 478 -37.75 2.35 10.58
N SER A 479 -38.40 2.09 11.71
CA SER A 479 -38.50 0.76 12.32
C SER A 479 -39.85 0.58 13.03
N LEU A 480 -40.65 -0.38 12.58
CA LEU A 480 -42.06 -0.52 12.99
C LEU A 480 -42.45 -1.99 13.15
N THR A 481 -43.12 -2.32 14.26
CA THR A 481 -43.67 -3.68 14.50
C THR A 481 -45.07 -3.88 13.88
N GLY A 482 -45.74 -2.80 13.51
CA GLY A 482 -47.00 -2.80 12.76
C GLY A 482 -46.84 -2.45 11.27
N ASN A 483 -47.87 -1.84 10.67
CA ASN A 483 -47.98 -1.69 9.21
C ASN A 483 -47.31 -0.41 8.69
N LEU A 484 -46.34 -0.57 7.80
CA LEU A 484 -45.56 0.50 7.18
C LEU A 484 -46.03 0.72 5.74
N VAL A 485 -46.27 1.97 5.33
CA VAL A 485 -46.74 2.32 3.98
C VAL A 485 -45.96 3.52 3.43
N TYR A 486 -45.30 3.31 2.30
CA TYR A 486 -44.80 4.37 1.42
C TYR A 486 -45.73 4.48 0.22
N GLN A 487 -46.09 5.70 -0.18
CA GLN A 487 -46.88 6.00 -1.39
C GLN A 487 -45.99 6.52 -2.52
N ASP A 488 -46.52 6.59 -3.73
CA ASP A 488 -45.79 7.12 -4.90
C ASP A 488 -45.53 8.63 -4.77
N GLY A 489 -44.45 9.12 -5.36
CA GLY A 489 -44.09 10.54 -5.36
C GLY A 489 -43.35 10.99 -4.09
N ILE A 490 -42.46 10.15 -3.57
CA ILE A 490 -41.57 10.45 -2.44
C ILE A 490 -40.17 10.80 -2.97
N ASP A 491 -39.57 11.85 -2.40
CA ASP A 491 -38.18 12.23 -2.63
C ASP A 491 -37.26 11.57 -1.57
N TYR A 492 -36.00 11.28 -1.92
CA TYR A 492 -35.02 10.67 -1.00
C TYR A 492 -33.66 11.38 -0.99
N THR A 493 -32.96 11.41 0.16
CA THR A 493 -31.53 11.76 0.23
C THR A 493 -30.76 10.80 1.15
N ILE A 494 -29.68 10.23 0.64
CA ILE A 494 -28.86 9.21 1.32
C ILE A 494 -27.51 9.81 1.71
N ASN A 495 -27.34 10.12 3.01
CA ASN A 495 -26.16 10.79 3.57
C ASN A 495 -25.22 9.86 4.37
N ALA A 496 -25.55 8.58 4.51
CA ALA A 496 -24.69 7.58 5.15
C ALA A 496 -24.62 6.28 4.33
N ALA A 497 -23.51 5.55 4.46
CA ALA A 497 -23.26 4.33 3.70
C ALA A 497 -24.29 3.24 4.05
N THR A 498 -25.13 2.78 3.10
CA THR A 498 -26.29 1.93 3.44
C THR A 498 -26.67 0.84 2.41
N PRO A 499 -27.06 -0.37 2.85
CA PRO A 499 -27.62 -1.41 1.98
C PRO A 499 -29.16 -1.35 1.83
N ALA A 500 -29.82 -0.31 2.34
CA ALA A 500 -31.28 -0.15 2.25
C ALA A 500 -31.73 1.29 1.99
N PRO A 501 -31.35 1.90 0.85
CA PRO A 501 -31.67 3.30 0.53
C PRO A 501 -33.17 3.55 0.27
N PHE A 502 -33.94 2.53 -0.12
CA PHE A 502 -35.37 2.70 -0.45
C PHE A 502 -36.27 2.24 0.69
N GLY A 503 -37.29 3.05 1.03
CA GLY A 503 -38.36 2.64 1.93
C GLY A 503 -39.29 1.63 1.28
N MET A 504 -39.55 0.51 1.96
CA MET A 504 -40.51 -0.51 1.51
C MET A 504 -41.68 -0.63 2.49
N SER A 505 -42.91 -0.68 1.97
CA SER A 505 -44.10 -0.94 2.77
C SER A 505 -44.07 -2.37 3.33
N SER A 506 -44.64 -2.61 4.51
CA SER A 506 -44.49 -3.89 5.25
C SER A 506 -45.10 -5.12 4.57
N ALA A 507 -45.89 -4.93 3.52
CA ALA A 507 -46.42 -6.00 2.67
C ALA A 507 -46.03 -5.84 1.17
N ALA A 508 -45.14 -4.91 0.83
CA ALA A 508 -44.73 -4.66 -0.56
C ALA A 508 -43.42 -5.37 -0.91
N THR A 509 -43.38 -5.92 -2.12
CA THR A 509 -42.20 -6.55 -2.72
C THR A 509 -41.32 -5.58 -3.50
N ALA A 510 -41.65 -4.30 -3.52
CA ALA A 510 -40.89 -3.18 -4.12
C ALA A 510 -41.21 -1.87 -3.38
N PRO A 511 -40.33 -0.85 -3.42
CA PRO A 511 -40.68 0.52 -3.05
C PRO A 511 -41.77 1.10 -3.97
N ALA A 512 -42.54 2.04 -3.44
CA ALA A 512 -43.44 2.88 -4.25
C ALA A 512 -42.62 3.83 -5.16
N GLY A 513 -43.27 4.39 -6.19
CA GLY A 513 -42.62 5.21 -7.21
C GLY A 513 -41.87 6.40 -6.61
N ILE A 514 -40.57 6.48 -6.87
CA ILE A 514 -39.71 7.57 -6.39
C ILE A 514 -39.90 8.79 -7.30
N HIS A 515 -39.92 9.98 -6.71
CA HIS A 515 -39.86 11.23 -7.47
C HIS A 515 -38.40 11.65 -7.64
N ASN A 516 -37.78 12.33 -6.69
CA ASN A 516 -36.32 12.59 -6.70
C ASN A 516 -35.55 11.61 -5.80
N ILE A 517 -34.27 11.39 -6.06
CA ILE A 517 -33.35 10.78 -5.09
C ILE A 517 -31.92 11.33 -5.24
N THR A 518 -31.27 11.66 -4.12
CA THR A 518 -29.86 12.08 -4.07
C THR A 518 -29.01 11.10 -3.27
N PHE A 519 -27.93 10.58 -3.85
CA PHE A 519 -26.95 9.74 -3.15
C PHE A 519 -25.68 10.56 -2.85
N ASN A 520 -25.53 11.01 -1.59
CA ASN A 520 -24.34 11.71 -1.09
C ASN A 520 -23.35 10.78 -0.38
N ALA A 521 -23.77 9.57 -0.04
CA ALA A 521 -22.93 8.49 0.47
C ALA A 521 -23.18 7.21 -0.33
N THR A 522 -22.29 6.23 -0.19
CA THR A 522 -22.39 4.96 -0.92
C THR A 522 -23.66 4.20 -0.56
N ALA A 523 -24.27 3.53 -1.52
CA ALA A 523 -25.45 2.72 -1.26
C ALA A 523 -25.41 1.39 -2.00
N THR A 524 -26.16 0.41 -1.51
CA THR A 524 -26.52 -0.79 -2.26
C THR A 524 -28.03 -0.89 -2.32
N THR A 525 -28.61 -1.15 -3.51
CA THR A 525 -30.06 -1.27 -3.64
C THR A 525 -30.59 -2.47 -2.83
N ASN A 526 -31.68 -2.25 -2.10
CA ASN A 526 -32.44 -3.31 -1.44
C ASN A 526 -33.52 -3.92 -2.35
N ASN A 527 -33.88 -3.23 -3.43
CA ASN A 527 -34.87 -3.64 -4.40
C ASN A 527 -34.75 -2.85 -5.71
N SER A 528 -35.48 -3.27 -6.75
CA SER A 528 -35.75 -2.46 -7.94
C SER A 528 -36.54 -1.20 -7.57
N ALA A 529 -36.29 -0.07 -8.26
CA ALA A 529 -36.98 1.19 -8.01
C ALA A 529 -37.05 2.06 -9.27
N THR A 530 -38.19 2.73 -9.48
CA THR A 530 -38.38 3.68 -10.59
C THR A 530 -38.40 5.11 -10.05
N VAL A 531 -37.55 5.98 -10.63
CA VAL A 531 -37.39 7.40 -10.33
C VAL A 531 -38.03 8.22 -11.45
N SER A 532 -38.93 9.14 -11.11
CA SER A 532 -39.73 9.92 -12.07
C SER A 532 -39.29 11.39 -12.22
N GLY A 533 -38.55 11.92 -11.25
CA GLY A 533 -37.91 13.24 -11.27
C GLY A 533 -36.41 13.15 -11.52
N MET A 534 -35.58 13.63 -10.59
CA MET A 534 -34.13 13.63 -10.67
C MET A 534 -33.49 12.51 -9.83
N LEU A 535 -32.62 11.71 -10.44
CA LEU A 535 -31.65 10.86 -9.73
C LEU A 535 -30.30 11.59 -9.67
N ALA A 536 -29.88 12.11 -8.53
CA ALA A 536 -28.59 12.76 -8.34
C ALA A 536 -27.54 11.83 -7.70
N LEU A 537 -26.35 11.74 -8.32
CA LEU A 537 -25.30 10.80 -7.96
C LEU A 537 -24.00 11.52 -7.54
N ASN A 538 -23.82 11.70 -6.23
CA ASN A 538 -22.65 12.36 -5.62
C ASN A 538 -21.70 11.38 -4.90
N ALA A 539 -22.06 10.09 -4.88
CA ALA A 539 -21.28 8.96 -4.38
C ALA A 539 -21.63 7.69 -5.19
N PRO A 540 -20.78 6.64 -5.23
CA PRO A 540 -21.06 5.46 -6.04
C PRO A 540 -22.11 4.53 -5.40
N VAL A 541 -22.98 3.96 -6.24
CA VAL A 541 -24.19 3.20 -5.83
C VAL A 541 -24.20 1.83 -6.47
N THR A 542 -24.20 0.78 -5.66
CA THR A 542 -24.28 -0.60 -6.10
C THR A 542 -25.73 -0.99 -6.40
N ILE A 543 -26.07 -1.22 -7.67
CA ILE A 543 -27.31 -1.89 -8.04
C ILE A 543 -27.07 -3.39 -7.83
N ARG A 544 -27.80 -3.99 -6.89
CA ARG A 544 -27.68 -5.39 -6.49
C ARG A 544 -28.09 -6.31 -7.65
N GLY A 545 -27.45 -7.48 -7.77
CA GLY A 545 -27.76 -8.46 -8.80
C GLY A 545 -29.24 -8.89 -8.80
N GLY A 546 -29.96 -8.58 -9.88
CA GLY A 546 -31.40 -8.80 -10.02
C GLY A 546 -32.29 -7.57 -9.80
N ASP A 547 -31.74 -6.47 -9.25
CA ASP A 547 -32.45 -5.21 -9.07
C ASP A 547 -32.34 -4.34 -10.35
N VAL A 548 -33.39 -3.58 -10.66
CA VAL A 548 -33.38 -2.56 -11.71
C VAL A 548 -33.59 -1.18 -11.07
N LEU A 549 -32.63 -0.28 -11.27
CA LEU A 549 -32.78 1.14 -10.94
C LEU A 549 -33.14 1.89 -12.23
N GLU A 550 -34.37 2.37 -12.31
CA GLU A 550 -34.98 2.88 -13.54
C GLU A 550 -35.24 4.39 -13.45
N LEU A 551 -34.82 5.13 -14.48
CA LEU A 551 -35.25 6.51 -14.71
C LEU A 551 -36.41 6.47 -15.71
N GLY A 552 -37.59 6.95 -15.28
CA GLY A 552 -38.78 7.05 -16.11
C GLY A 552 -38.66 8.06 -17.26
N ALA A 553 -39.69 8.12 -18.12
CA ALA A 553 -39.70 9.04 -19.25
C ALA A 553 -39.63 10.50 -18.79
N GLY A 554 -38.58 11.22 -19.22
CA GLY A 554 -38.31 12.60 -18.80
C GLY A 554 -37.51 12.76 -17.49
N ALA A 555 -37.24 11.66 -16.77
CA ALA A 555 -36.46 11.70 -15.54
C ALA A 555 -34.98 12.05 -15.81
N THR A 556 -34.41 12.91 -14.97
CA THR A 556 -33.06 13.45 -15.14
C THR A 556 -32.02 12.72 -14.30
N LEU A 557 -30.78 12.72 -14.77
CA LEU A 557 -29.63 12.19 -14.05
C LEU A 557 -28.71 13.35 -13.70
N GLY A 558 -28.56 13.62 -12.40
CA GLY A 558 -27.81 14.74 -11.84
C GLY A 558 -26.66 14.29 -10.93
N GLY A 559 -26.19 15.21 -10.10
CA GLY A 559 -24.85 15.11 -9.52
C GLY A 559 -23.79 15.31 -10.61
N SER A 560 -22.56 14.86 -10.35
CA SER A 560 -21.47 14.85 -11.34
C SER A 560 -20.94 13.42 -11.50
N PRO A 561 -21.60 12.57 -12.32
CA PRO A 561 -21.19 11.19 -12.49
C PRO A 561 -19.83 11.09 -13.19
N GLY A 562 -18.98 10.18 -12.72
CA GLY A 562 -17.58 10.10 -13.13
C GLY A 562 -16.84 8.99 -12.40
N ALA A 563 -15.51 8.94 -12.53
CA ALA A 563 -14.68 7.86 -12.01
C ALA A 563 -14.77 7.61 -10.48
N THR A 564 -15.28 8.57 -9.71
CA THR A 564 -15.57 8.39 -8.27
C THR A 564 -17.03 8.03 -7.98
N ASN A 565 -17.96 8.45 -8.84
CA ASN A 565 -19.41 8.49 -8.58
C ASN A 565 -20.18 7.87 -9.76
N TYR A 566 -20.46 6.58 -9.67
CA TYR A 566 -21.12 5.80 -10.73
C TYR A 566 -21.95 4.64 -10.16
N PHE A 567 -22.80 4.05 -10.98
CA PHE A 567 -23.58 2.87 -10.62
C PHE A 567 -22.74 1.61 -10.80
N ILE A 568 -22.45 0.93 -9.69
CA ILE A 568 -21.78 -0.37 -9.69
C ILE A 568 -22.83 -1.44 -9.96
N THR A 569 -22.72 -2.15 -11.08
CA THR A 569 -23.73 -3.14 -11.52
C THR A 569 -23.33 -4.53 -11.03
N ALA A 570 -23.71 -4.87 -9.79
CA ALA A 570 -23.30 -6.12 -9.16
C ALA A 570 -24.01 -7.34 -9.76
N THR A 571 -23.36 -8.51 -9.71
CA THR A 571 -23.95 -9.80 -10.11
C THR A 571 -24.27 -10.62 -8.87
N ASN A 572 -25.41 -11.32 -8.83
CA ASN A 572 -25.76 -12.24 -7.74
C ASN A 572 -25.30 -13.68 -8.02
N GLY A 573 -25.42 -14.57 -7.02
CA GLY A 573 -24.99 -15.98 -7.13
C GLY A 573 -25.74 -16.83 -8.17
N ALA A 574 -26.80 -16.31 -8.80
CA ALA A 574 -27.52 -16.95 -9.91
C ALA A 574 -27.18 -16.32 -11.28
N GLY A 575 -26.25 -15.35 -11.34
CA GLY A 575 -25.80 -14.71 -12.57
C GLY A 575 -26.62 -13.48 -13.01
N ALA A 576 -27.67 -13.10 -12.28
CA ALA A 576 -28.43 -11.90 -12.60
C ALA A 576 -27.66 -10.64 -12.18
N GLN A 577 -27.54 -9.68 -13.11
CA GLN A 577 -26.89 -8.39 -12.89
C GLN A 577 -27.89 -7.36 -12.34
N GLY A 578 -27.37 -6.38 -11.60
CA GLY A 578 -28.10 -5.15 -11.27
C GLY A 578 -28.00 -4.20 -12.46
N VAL A 579 -29.10 -3.54 -12.83
CA VAL A 579 -29.22 -2.86 -14.13
C VAL A 579 -29.68 -1.42 -13.96
N LEU A 580 -29.02 -0.47 -14.62
CA LEU A 580 -29.48 0.90 -14.76
C LEU A 580 -30.36 1.00 -16.02
N ARG A 581 -31.64 1.33 -15.88
CA ARG A 581 -32.54 1.60 -17.02
C ARG A 581 -32.84 3.09 -17.15
N ARG A 582 -32.98 3.57 -18.38
CA ARG A 582 -33.52 4.90 -18.70
C ARG A 582 -34.52 4.79 -19.85
N ASN A 583 -35.70 5.38 -19.67
CA ASN A 583 -36.82 5.29 -20.61
C ASN A 583 -36.96 6.57 -21.47
N ALA A 584 -37.61 6.43 -22.62
CA ALA A 584 -37.94 7.46 -23.59
C ALA A 584 -36.74 8.32 -24.04
N LEU A 585 -35.60 7.69 -24.32
CA LEU A 585 -34.40 8.39 -24.77
C LEU A 585 -34.55 8.91 -26.20
N THR A 586 -34.18 10.18 -26.40
CA THR A 586 -34.32 10.90 -27.69
C THR A 586 -33.05 11.64 -28.13
N THR A 587 -32.04 11.72 -27.25
CA THR A 587 -30.78 12.45 -27.45
C THR A 587 -29.62 11.66 -26.84
N ALA A 588 -28.39 12.11 -27.08
CA ALA A 588 -27.17 11.52 -26.53
C ALA A 588 -27.23 11.46 -25.00
N THR A 589 -27.35 10.25 -24.47
CA THR A 589 -27.66 9.98 -23.07
C THR A 589 -26.56 9.12 -22.43
N MET A 590 -25.93 9.65 -21.40
CA MET A 590 -24.85 8.96 -20.67
C MET A 590 -25.42 8.05 -19.55
N PHE A 591 -24.93 6.81 -19.51
CA PHE A 591 -25.16 5.80 -18.47
C PHE A 591 -23.87 5.62 -17.67
N PRO A 592 -23.76 6.16 -16.44
CA PRO A 592 -22.55 6.06 -15.64
C PRO A 592 -22.55 4.74 -14.88
N VAL A 593 -22.26 3.65 -15.59
CA VAL A 593 -22.16 2.30 -15.03
C VAL A 593 -20.70 1.89 -14.82
N GLY A 594 -20.49 0.80 -14.10
CA GLY A 594 -19.17 0.21 -13.89
C GLY A 594 -19.22 -0.99 -12.94
N VAL A 595 -18.02 -1.46 -12.57
CA VAL A 595 -17.81 -2.48 -11.53
C VAL A 595 -17.01 -1.87 -10.38
N PRO A 596 -16.84 -2.55 -9.22
CA PRO A 596 -16.03 -1.99 -8.13
C PRO A 596 -14.63 -1.59 -8.60
N GLY A 597 -14.31 -0.29 -8.49
CA GLY A 597 -13.02 0.28 -8.85
C GLY A 597 -12.83 0.67 -10.33
N ASN A 598 -13.77 0.34 -11.23
CA ASN A 598 -13.63 0.65 -12.66
C ASN A 598 -14.91 1.29 -13.21
N TYR A 599 -14.78 2.52 -13.72
CA TYR A 599 -15.85 3.28 -14.34
C TYR A 599 -15.89 2.98 -15.84
N LEU A 600 -17.06 2.53 -16.31
CA LEU A 600 -17.24 1.95 -17.66
C LEU A 600 -18.46 2.58 -18.36
N PRO A 601 -18.53 3.92 -18.48
CA PRO A 601 -19.71 4.58 -18.98
C PRO A 601 -19.96 4.25 -20.46
N VAL A 602 -21.24 4.24 -20.83
CA VAL A 602 -21.66 4.25 -22.24
C VAL A 602 -22.57 5.45 -22.49
N MET A 603 -22.36 6.16 -23.60
CA MET A 603 -23.30 7.13 -24.12
C MET A 603 -24.13 6.47 -25.22
N ILE A 604 -25.45 6.62 -25.17
CA ILE A 604 -26.40 6.04 -26.12
C ILE A 604 -27.19 7.17 -26.77
N THR A 605 -27.13 7.26 -28.10
CA THR A 605 -27.85 8.25 -28.92
C THR A 605 -28.80 7.52 -29.88
N PRO A 606 -30.07 7.30 -29.51
CA PRO A 606 -30.99 6.53 -30.35
C PRO A 606 -31.60 7.37 -31.48
N ALA A 607 -31.71 6.78 -32.68
CA ALA A 607 -32.32 7.43 -33.84
C ALA A 607 -33.86 7.54 -33.75
N ALA A 608 -34.49 6.83 -32.81
CA ALA A 608 -35.92 6.92 -32.49
C ALA A 608 -36.16 6.59 -31.01
N VAL A 609 -37.22 7.16 -30.43
CA VAL A 609 -37.56 7.05 -28.99
C VAL A 609 -37.48 5.59 -28.51
N SER A 610 -36.62 5.33 -27.52
CA SER A 610 -36.31 3.97 -27.07
C SER A 610 -35.98 3.91 -25.58
N ASP A 611 -36.26 2.76 -24.97
CA ASP A 611 -35.92 2.47 -23.56
C ASP A 611 -34.68 1.55 -23.53
N PHE A 612 -33.67 1.89 -22.75
CA PHE A 612 -32.43 1.12 -22.65
C PHE A 612 -32.07 0.78 -21.21
N SER A 613 -31.62 -0.44 -21.01
CA SER A 613 -31.08 -0.93 -19.73
C SER A 613 -29.66 -1.44 -19.91
N VAL A 614 -28.73 -0.93 -19.10
CA VAL A 614 -27.29 -1.24 -19.18
C VAL A 614 -26.81 -1.84 -17.87
N SER A 615 -26.04 -2.92 -17.96
CA SER A 615 -25.22 -3.45 -16.87
C SER A 615 -23.82 -3.81 -17.36
N THR A 616 -22.85 -3.84 -16.44
CA THR A 616 -21.44 -4.13 -16.73
C THR A 616 -20.87 -5.18 -15.77
N PHE A 617 -19.98 -6.03 -16.27
CA PHE A 617 -19.16 -6.92 -15.43
C PHE A 617 -17.74 -7.06 -15.99
N THR A 618 -16.80 -7.51 -15.15
CA THR A 618 -15.40 -7.77 -15.51
C THR A 618 -15.06 -9.25 -15.33
N GLY A 619 -14.01 -9.71 -15.99
CA GLY A 619 -13.80 -11.15 -16.20
C GLY A 619 -14.61 -11.60 -17.42
N ILE A 620 -14.25 -11.09 -18.60
CA ILE A 620 -14.96 -11.38 -19.85
C ILE A 620 -15.06 -12.89 -20.09
N THR A 621 -16.25 -13.35 -20.48
CA THR A 621 -16.57 -14.77 -20.67
C THR A 621 -16.81 -15.12 -22.13
N ASN A 622 -16.70 -16.41 -22.47
CA ASN A 622 -16.93 -16.94 -23.82
C ASN A 622 -18.33 -16.63 -24.41
N ASN A 623 -19.35 -16.42 -23.58
CA ASN A 623 -20.74 -16.17 -24.00
C ASN A 623 -21.27 -14.76 -23.65
N GLY A 624 -20.45 -13.88 -23.07
CA GLY A 624 -20.88 -12.53 -22.66
C GLY A 624 -21.81 -12.48 -21.45
N LEU A 625 -21.96 -13.57 -20.69
CA LEU A 625 -22.72 -13.64 -19.44
C LEU A 625 -21.78 -13.84 -18.24
N PRO A 626 -22.09 -13.29 -17.04
CA PRO A 626 -21.25 -13.47 -15.85
C PRO A 626 -21.08 -14.93 -15.39
N THR A 627 -21.95 -15.82 -15.85
CA THR A 627 -21.94 -17.27 -15.58
C THR A 627 -21.28 -18.10 -16.68
N GLY A 628 -20.78 -17.47 -17.74
CA GLY A 628 -19.98 -18.14 -18.77
C GLY A 628 -18.59 -18.56 -18.27
N THR A 629 -17.84 -19.26 -19.11
CA THR A 629 -16.44 -19.57 -18.82
C THR A 629 -15.60 -18.31 -19.04
N PRO A 630 -14.85 -17.81 -18.03
CA PRO A 630 -13.94 -16.69 -18.23
C PRO A 630 -12.89 -17.00 -19.29
N LEU A 631 -12.59 -16.02 -20.15
CA LEU A 631 -11.48 -16.10 -21.09
C LEU A 631 -10.15 -16.15 -20.31
N THR A 632 -9.20 -16.93 -20.79
CA THR A 632 -7.89 -17.08 -20.15
C THR A 632 -7.12 -15.75 -20.12
N LEU A 633 -6.14 -15.61 -19.22
CA LEU A 633 -5.20 -14.46 -19.23
C LEU A 633 -4.52 -14.27 -20.59
N GLN A 634 -4.43 -15.34 -21.38
CA GLN A 634 -3.83 -15.36 -22.70
C GLN A 634 -4.78 -14.81 -23.78
N GLU A 635 -6.02 -15.29 -23.84
CA GLU A 635 -7.05 -14.77 -24.76
C GLU A 635 -7.40 -13.30 -24.46
N ARG A 636 -7.25 -12.88 -23.20
CA ARG A 636 -7.56 -11.50 -22.77
C ARG A 636 -6.47 -10.47 -23.08
N GLN A 637 -5.32 -10.85 -23.65
CA GLN A 637 -4.22 -9.91 -23.96
C GLN A 637 -4.57 -8.83 -24.99
N THR A 638 -5.54 -9.11 -25.87
CA THR A 638 -5.90 -8.29 -27.03
C THR A 638 -7.28 -7.65 -26.90
N LEU A 639 -7.80 -7.49 -25.68
CA LEU A 639 -9.13 -6.93 -25.42
C LEU A 639 -9.18 -6.18 -24.08
N VAL A 640 -10.32 -5.57 -23.77
CA VAL A 640 -10.62 -5.01 -22.45
C VAL A 640 -11.41 -6.04 -21.64
N ASP A 641 -10.98 -6.32 -20.41
CA ASP A 641 -11.58 -7.30 -19.48
C ASP A 641 -12.92 -6.85 -18.86
N ALA A 642 -13.74 -6.15 -19.64
CA ALA A 642 -15.07 -5.67 -19.32
C ALA A 642 -16.09 -6.13 -20.38
N VAL A 643 -17.32 -6.32 -19.95
CA VAL A 643 -18.48 -6.58 -20.82
C VAL A 643 -19.59 -5.61 -20.44
N TRP A 644 -20.16 -4.94 -21.44
CA TRP A 644 -21.35 -4.11 -21.36
C TRP A 644 -22.53 -4.90 -21.91
N ASN A 645 -23.46 -5.29 -21.04
CA ASN A 645 -24.72 -5.89 -21.44
C ASN A 645 -25.74 -4.76 -21.60
N ILE A 646 -25.98 -4.37 -22.85
CA ILE A 646 -26.96 -3.36 -23.23
C ILE A 646 -28.17 -4.09 -23.80
N ALA A 647 -29.35 -3.86 -23.24
CA ALA A 647 -30.61 -4.32 -23.81
C ALA A 647 -31.49 -3.11 -24.12
N ARG A 648 -32.04 -3.07 -25.34
CA ARG A 648 -33.16 -2.19 -25.65
C ARG A 648 -34.44 -2.86 -25.18
N ASN A 649 -35.14 -2.24 -24.23
CA ASN A 649 -36.38 -2.79 -23.68
C ASN A 649 -37.61 -2.40 -24.53
N ASN A 650 -37.50 -1.30 -25.31
CA ASN A 650 -38.59 -0.72 -26.11
C ASN A 650 -38.02 0.19 -27.22
N GLY A 651 -38.78 0.45 -28.27
CA GLY A 651 -38.37 1.25 -29.43
C GLY A 651 -37.59 0.46 -30.49
N SER A 652 -37.18 1.12 -31.58
CA SER A 652 -36.59 0.47 -32.77
C SER A 652 -35.63 1.38 -33.55
N GLY A 653 -35.01 0.85 -34.61
CA GLY A 653 -34.00 1.57 -35.40
C GLY A 653 -32.62 1.62 -34.75
N ASN A 654 -31.69 2.36 -35.36
CA ASN A 654 -30.30 2.43 -34.90
C ASN A 654 -30.15 3.21 -33.58
N ALA A 655 -29.02 3.01 -32.89
CA ALA A 655 -28.50 3.93 -31.88
C ALA A 655 -26.97 3.99 -31.99
N ASP A 656 -26.42 5.18 -31.83
CA ASP A 656 -24.97 5.38 -31.70
C ASP A 656 -24.56 5.10 -30.25
N LEU A 657 -23.45 4.39 -30.08
CA LEU A 657 -22.89 3.99 -28.80
C LEU A 657 -21.46 4.52 -28.71
N GLN A 658 -21.19 5.33 -27.68
CA GLN A 658 -19.82 5.66 -27.26
C GLN A 658 -19.49 4.87 -25.99
N PHE A 659 -18.58 3.91 -26.09
CA PHE A 659 -18.05 3.19 -24.93
C PHE A 659 -16.78 3.88 -24.42
N ARG A 660 -16.55 3.85 -23.10
CA ARG A 660 -15.26 4.20 -22.50
C ARG A 660 -14.86 3.21 -21.43
N TRP A 661 -13.57 2.94 -21.31
CA TRP A 661 -13.02 1.96 -20.36
C TRP A 661 -11.94 2.55 -19.44
N THR A 662 -11.52 1.76 -18.46
CA THR A 662 -10.40 2.08 -17.57
C THR A 662 -9.15 1.32 -18.05
N PRO A 663 -7.97 1.96 -18.22
CA PRO A 663 -6.75 1.28 -18.68
C PRO A 663 -6.34 0.07 -17.83
N ALA A 664 -6.72 0.04 -16.55
CA ALA A 664 -6.47 -1.08 -15.64
C ALA A 664 -7.17 -2.40 -16.01
N LEU A 665 -8.10 -2.38 -16.98
CA LEU A 665 -8.76 -3.57 -17.53
C LEU A 665 -8.22 -3.97 -18.91
N GLU A 666 -7.22 -3.27 -19.45
CA GLU A 666 -6.64 -3.60 -20.74
C GLU A 666 -5.79 -4.87 -20.65
N GLY A 667 -5.93 -5.74 -21.65
CA GLY A 667 -5.00 -6.84 -21.87
C GLY A 667 -3.57 -6.33 -22.05
N SER A 668 -2.58 -7.12 -21.64
CA SER A 668 -1.17 -6.69 -21.54
C SER A 668 -0.51 -6.25 -22.86
N ALA A 669 -1.19 -6.41 -24.00
CA ALA A 669 -0.76 -5.92 -25.31
C ALA A 669 -1.77 -4.94 -25.96
N PHE A 670 -2.95 -4.71 -25.37
CA PHE A 670 -4.02 -3.89 -25.95
C PHE A 670 -3.60 -2.42 -26.16
N ALA A 671 -2.92 -1.82 -25.17
CA ALA A 671 -2.34 -0.49 -25.25
C ALA A 671 -1.25 -0.31 -26.34
N SER A 672 -0.79 -1.39 -26.99
CA SER A 672 0.20 -1.33 -28.08
C SER A 672 -0.41 -1.26 -29.48
N PHE A 673 -1.72 -1.47 -29.61
CA PHE A 673 -2.40 -1.40 -30.91
C PHE A 673 -2.65 0.05 -31.35
N ALA A 674 -2.59 0.27 -32.66
CA ALA A 674 -3.09 1.49 -33.27
C ALA A 674 -4.63 1.51 -33.27
N ASP A 675 -5.19 2.70 -33.14
CA ASP A 675 -6.61 3.06 -33.22
C ASP A 675 -7.40 2.31 -34.32
N SER A 676 -6.81 2.20 -35.52
CA SER A 676 -7.39 1.51 -36.68
C SER A 676 -7.55 -0.01 -36.53
N SER A 677 -6.94 -0.60 -35.50
CA SER A 677 -6.98 -2.04 -35.19
C SER A 677 -7.88 -2.35 -34.00
N ILE A 678 -8.37 -1.35 -33.26
CA ILE A 678 -9.23 -1.51 -32.09
C ILE A 678 -10.68 -1.31 -32.51
N GLY A 679 -11.57 -2.20 -32.08
CA GLY A 679 -12.99 -2.16 -32.42
C GLY A 679 -13.88 -2.75 -31.32
N ILE A 680 -15.17 -2.49 -31.41
CA ILE A 680 -16.17 -3.15 -30.55
C ILE A 680 -16.35 -4.58 -31.04
N ILE A 681 -16.34 -5.52 -30.10
CA ILE A 681 -16.70 -6.93 -30.30
C ILE A 681 -18.07 -7.20 -29.68
N THR A 682 -18.87 -8.04 -30.33
CA THR A 682 -20.22 -8.41 -29.88
C THR A 682 -20.30 -9.92 -29.67
N ASN A 683 -21.02 -10.38 -28.64
CA ASN A 683 -21.24 -11.81 -28.43
C ASN A 683 -22.65 -12.23 -28.86
N ASN A 684 -22.74 -13.35 -29.59
CA ASN A 684 -24.01 -13.94 -30.05
C ASN A 684 -24.62 -14.96 -29.07
N GLY A 685 -24.06 -15.10 -27.87
CA GLY A 685 -24.36 -16.14 -26.89
C GLY A 685 -23.41 -17.36 -26.94
N THR A 686 -22.50 -17.44 -27.91
CA THR A 686 -21.53 -18.55 -28.04
C THR A 686 -20.14 -18.12 -28.50
N THR A 687 -20.01 -17.03 -29.27
CA THR A 687 -18.76 -16.53 -29.81
C THR A 687 -18.76 -15.01 -29.87
N TRP A 688 -17.57 -14.42 -29.66
CA TRP A 688 -17.31 -13.01 -29.90
C TRP A 688 -17.05 -12.75 -31.40
N SER A 689 -17.53 -11.62 -31.91
CA SER A 689 -17.29 -11.17 -33.27
C SER A 689 -15.85 -10.70 -33.47
N ALA A 690 -15.43 -10.54 -34.73
CA ALA A 690 -14.28 -9.69 -35.03
C ALA A 690 -14.56 -8.23 -34.57
N PRO A 691 -13.51 -7.45 -34.25
CA PRO A 691 -13.66 -6.02 -33.93
C PRO A 691 -14.26 -5.21 -35.07
N TYR A 692 -15.16 -4.29 -34.73
CA TYR A 692 -15.86 -3.39 -35.64
C TYR A 692 -15.69 -1.92 -35.23
N ALA A 693 -15.73 -1.00 -36.20
CA ALA A 693 -15.30 0.40 -36.07
C ALA A 693 -13.81 0.55 -35.68
N THR A 694 -13.41 1.76 -35.30
CA THR A 694 -12.04 2.15 -34.93
C THR A 694 -12.06 2.91 -33.62
N GLY A 695 -11.22 2.51 -32.65
CA GLY A 695 -11.14 3.14 -31.33
C GLY A 695 -10.17 4.33 -31.26
N ASP A 696 -10.12 4.95 -30.09
CA ASP A 696 -9.10 5.90 -29.66
C ASP A 696 -8.41 5.31 -28.41
N ASN A 697 -7.21 4.77 -28.60
CA ASN A 697 -6.46 4.08 -27.54
C ASN A 697 -5.87 5.06 -26.53
N VAL A 698 -5.70 6.34 -26.90
CA VAL A 698 -5.14 7.38 -26.03
C VAL A 698 -6.17 7.86 -25.01
N ASN A 699 -7.41 8.08 -25.45
CA ASN A 699 -8.51 8.55 -24.61
C ASN A 699 -9.38 7.42 -24.03
N ASN A 700 -9.14 6.16 -24.41
CA ASN A 700 -9.92 4.98 -24.01
C ASN A 700 -11.40 5.12 -24.41
N VAL A 701 -11.65 5.47 -25.68
CA VAL A 701 -13.00 5.73 -26.24
C VAL A 701 -13.21 4.94 -27.53
N ILE A 702 -14.45 4.53 -27.82
CA ILE A 702 -14.83 4.09 -29.17
C ILE A 702 -16.30 4.40 -29.47
N ASP A 703 -16.56 4.90 -30.68
CA ASP A 703 -17.87 5.32 -31.20
C ASP A 703 -18.32 4.42 -32.37
N THR A 704 -19.56 3.94 -32.35
CA THR A 704 -20.17 3.30 -33.53
C THR A 704 -21.71 3.22 -33.48
N THR A 705 -22.34 2.81 -34.56
CA THR A 705 -23.80 2.67 -34.70
C THR A 705 -24.24 1.20 -34.70
N TYR A 706 -25.18 0.83 -33.83
CA TYR A 706 -25.79 -0.51 -33.81
C TYR A 706 -27.32 -0.49 -33.89
N SER A 707 -27.91 -1.54 -34.46
CA SER A 707 -29.35 -1.81 -34.49
C SER A 707 -29.77 -2.99 -33.59
N THR A 708 -28.83 -3.87 -33.25
CA THR A 708 -29.00 -5.05 -32.39
C THR A 708 -28.17 -4.87 -31.12
N PHE A 709 -28.71 -5.26 -29.97
CA PHE A 709 -28.11 -5.03 -28.65
C PHE A 709 -28.01 -6.35 -27.87
N GLY A 710 -26.94 -6.50 -27.08
CA GLY A 710 -26.61 -7.69 -26.32
C GLY A 710 -25.35 -7.45 -25.49
N ALA A 711 -24.45 -8.44 -25.46
CA ALA A 711 -23.14 -8.32 -24.82
C ALA A 711 -22.11 -7.68 -25.77
N PHE A 712 -21.54 -6.56 -25.34
CA PHE A 712 -20.49 -5.80 -26.02
C PHE A 712 -19.19 -5.83 -25.20
N SER A 713 -18.05 -5.79 -25.86
CA SER A 713 -16.74 -5.52 -25.27
C SER A 713 -15.84 -4.83 -26.31
N ILE A 714 -14.62 -4.46 -25.95
CA ILE A 714 -13.66 -3.82 -26.86
C ILE A 714 -12.51 -4.81 -27.12
N GLY A 715 -12.19 -5.05 -28.39
CA GLY A 715 -11.15 -5.97 -28.83
C GLY A 715 -10.26 -5.34 -29.90
N ALA A 716 -8.97 -5.65 -29.84
CA ALA A 716 -8.02 -5.34 -30.88
C ALA A 716 -7.92 -6.53 -31.85
N ARG A 717 -7.79 -6.24 -33.15
CA ARG A 717 -7.50 -7.25 -34.15
C ARG A 717 -5.99 -7.57 -34.10
N PRO A 718 -5.58 -8.77 -33.69
CA PRO A 718 -4.16 -9.14 -33.68
C PRO A 718 -3.54 -9.04 -35.07
N PRO A 719 -2.21 -8.79 -35.19
CA PRO A 719 -1.55 -8.68 -36.48
C PRO A 719 -1.72 -9.94 -37.33
N ALA A 720 -1.79 -9.77 -38.65
CA ALA A 720 -1.76 -10.90 -39.57
C ALA A 720 -0.46 -11.70 -39.34
N ASN A 721 -0.59 -13.02 -39.14
CA ASN A 721 0.47 -13.83 -38.54
C ASN A 721 1.81 -13.70 -39.31
N PRO A 722 2.86 -13.11 -38.72
CA PRO A 722 4.14 -12.88 -39.38
C PRO A 722 5.05 -14.13 -39.35
N PHE A 723 4.53 -15.30 -38.95
CA PHE A 723 5.24 -16.57 -38.96
C PHE A 723 5.58 -17.00 -40.39
N LEU A 724 6.76 -16.63 -40.86
CA LEU A 724 7.25 -16.90 -42.20
C LEU A 724 8.33 -17.98 -42.14
N PHE A 725 7.95 -19.20 -42.55
CA PHE A 725 8.89 -20.29 -42.82
C PHE A 725 9.06 -20.43 -44.34
N ASN A 726 10.14 -19.85 -44.87
CA ASN A 726 10.42 -19.85 -46.31
C ASN A 726 10.81 -21.24 -46.84
N PRO A 727 10.55 -21.56 -48.13
CA PRO A 727 10.99 -22.82 -48.73
C PRO A 727 12.49 -23.07 -48.58
N ILE A 728 12.84 -24.25 -48.07
CA ILE A 728 14.23 -24.65 -47.86
C ILE A 728 14.85 -25.04 -49.21
N ALA A 729 15.87 -24.29 -49.65
CA ALA A 729 16.61 -24.62 -50.86
C ALA A 729 17.27 -26.01 -50.75
N PRO A 730 17.24 -26.86 -51.80
CA PRO A 730 17.86 -28.18 -51.79
C PRO A 730 19.33 -28.15 -51.39
N LYS A 731 19.77 -29.19 -50.70
CA LYS A 731 21.13 -29.36 -50.19
C LYS A 731 21.79 -30.59 -50.80
N THR A 732 23.11 -30.72 -50.64
CA THR A 732 23.84 -31.97 -50.91
C THR A 732 24.29 -32.61 -49.60
N TYR A 733 24.51 -33.91 -49.60
CA TYR A 733 25.02 -34.62 -48.43
C TYR A 733 26.35 -34.03 -47.93
N GLY A 734 26.49 -33.86 -46.61
CA GLY A 734 27.64 -33.18 -46.00
C GLY A 734 27.71 -31.66 -46.26
N SER A 735 26.60 -31.02 -46.67
CA SER A 735 26.49 -29.56 -46.50
C SER A 735 26.56 -29.23 -45.00
N ALA A 736 27.29 -28.17 -44.64
CA ALA A 736 27.35 -27.69 -43.28
C ALA A 736 25.97 -27.28 -42.73
N ASP A 737 25.81 -27.39 -41.41
CA ASP A 737 24.60 -27.05 -40.68
C ASP A 737 24.10 -25.63 -41.00
N PHE A 738 22.78 -25.49 -41.10
CA PHE A 738 22.13 -24.23 -41.47
C PHE A 738 20.83 -24.06 -40.68
N THR A 739 20.39 -22.82 -40.46
CA THR A 739 19.14 -22.55 -39.76
C THR A 739 17.93 -22.76 -40.68
N ALA A 740 16.81 -23.18 -40.11
CA ALA A 740 15.53 -23.32 -40.82
C ALA A 740 14.96 -21.98 -41.34
N GLY A 741 15.49 -20.84 -40.89
CA GLY A 741 15.14 -19.52 -41.43
C GLY A 741 13.71 -19.06 -41.13
N VAL A 742 13.07 -19.61 -40.09
CA VAL A 742 11.77 -19.13 -39.61
C VAL A 742 11.93 -17.73 -39.04
N LEU A 743 11.11 -16.80 -39.54
CA LEU A 743 10.92 -15.47 -38.96
C LEU A 743 9.57 -15.44 -38.26
N THR A 744 9.53 -14.87 -37.06
CA THR A 744 8.30 -14.64 -36.29
C THR A 744 8.48 -13.41 -35.41
N GLN A 745 7.40 -12.70 -35.14
CA GLN A 745 7.37 -11.58 -34.18
C GLN A 745 6.81 -12.01 -32.81
N ASN A 746 6.32 -13.25 -32.68
CA ASN A 746 6.04 -13.89 -31.40
C ASN A 746 7.38 -14.31 -30.78
N THR A 747 7.85 -13.51 -29.81
CA THR A 747 9.03 -13.82 -29.00
C THR A 747 8.68 -14.45 -27.65
N ALA A 748 7.39 -14.61 -27.34
CA ALA A 748 6.90 -15.07 -26.04
C ALA A 748 6.82 -16.60 -25.95
N THR A 749 6.58 -17.29 -27.07
CA THR A 749 6.58 -18.75 -27.16
C THR A 749 7.71 -19.24 -28.07
N PRO A 750 8.42 -20.33 -27.75
CA PRO A 750 9.48 -20.84 -28.61
C PRO A 750 8.90 -21.51 -29.86
N VAL A 751 9.56 -21.33 -31.01
CA VAL A 751 9.29 -22.13 -32.21
C VAL A 751 9.76 -23.56 -31.93
N GLN A 752 8.85 -24.51 -31.95
CA GLN A 752 9.13 -25.94 -31.86
C GLN A 752 9.40 -26.50 -33.26
N TYR A 753 10.48 -27.27 -33.37
CA TYR A 753 10.94 -27.83 -34.63
C TYR A 753 10.86 -29.36 -34.61
N SER A 754 10.51 -29.95 -35.75
CA SER A 754 10.62 -31.40 -35.97
C SER A 754 10.97 -31.71 -37.42
N SER A 755 11.58 -32.88 -37.65
CA SER A 755 11.87 -33.44 -38.96
C SER A 755 11.08 -34.74 -39.12
N SER A 756 10.31 -34.89 -40.20
CA SER A 756 9.52 -36.10 -40.44
C SER A 756 10.39 -37.34 -40.73
N ASN A 757 11.65 -37.13 -41.10
CA ASN A 757 12.64 -38.18 -41.31
C ASN A 757 14.02 -37.75 -40.76
N PRO A 758 14.33 -38.06 -39.49
CA PRO A 758 15.64 -37.83 -38.86
C PRO A 758 16.83 -38.51 -39.54
N ALA A 759 16.62 -39.48 -40.44
CA ALA A 759 17.67 -40.14 -41.22
C ALA A 759 18.05 -39.38 -42.52
N VAL A 760 17.33 -38.31 -42.86
CA VAL A 760 17.70 -37.36 -43.93
C VAL A 760 18.28 -36.08 -43.32
N ALA A 761 17.59 -35.50 -42.34
CA ALA A 761 18.13 -34.42 -41.53
C ALA A 761 17.50 -34.40 -40.13
N THR A 762 18.31 -34.10 -39.12
CA THR A 762 17.84 -33.72 -37.78
C THR A 762 17.69 -32.21 -37.68
N ILE A 763 16.92 -31.74 -36.69
CA ILE A 763 16.78 -30.31 -36.40
C ILE A 763 16.80 -30.10 -34.88
N SER A 764 17.54 -29.09 -34.42
CA SER A 764 17.62 -28.72 -33.00
C SER A 764 16.39 -27.92 -32.53
N SER A 765 16.23 -27.77 -31.21
CA SER A 765 15.28 -26.82 -30.62
C SER A 765 15.58 -25.35 -30.95
N SER A 766 16.81 -25.03 -31.37
CA SER A 766 17.20 -23.71 -31.89
C SER A 766 16.97 -23.54 -33.40
N GLY A 767 16.40 -24.54 -34.08
CA GLY A 767 16.12 -24.49 -35.51
C GLY A 767 17.34 -24.71 -36.41
N GLN A 768 18.44 -25.24 -35.89
CA GLN A 768 19.62 -25.65 -36.67
C GLN A 768 19.38 -27.03 -37.27
N ILE A 769 19.41 -27.11 -38.60
CA ILE A 769 19.28 -28.33 -39.39
C ILE A 769 20.67 -28.93 -39.61
N HIS A 770 20.81 -30.22 -39.32
CA HIS A 770 22.00 -31.03 -39.58
C HIS A 770 21.64 -32.17 -40.53
N ILE A 771 22.43 -32.37 -41.59
CA ILE A 771 22.14 -33.36 -42.64
C ILE A 771 22.70 -34.73 -42.27
N THR A 772 21.83 -35.73 -42.13
CA THR A 772 22.17 -37.09 -41.71
C THR A 772 22.15 -38.11 -42.86
N GLY A 773 21.45 -37.82 -43.96
CA GLY A 773 21.38 -38.70 -45.13
C GLY A 773 20.67 -38.05 -46.33
N VAL A 774 20.59 -38.77 -47.45
CA VAL A 774 19.94 -38.28 -48.67
C VAL A 774 18.45 -38.66 -48.73
N GLY A 775 17.69 -37.87 -49.50
CA GLY A 775 16.27 -38.09 -49.72
C GLY A 775 15.47 -36.82 -49.46
N SER A 776 14.24 -36.97 -48.97
CA SER A 776 13.34 -35.87 -48.65
C SER A 776 12.84 -35.99 -47.21
N THR A 777 12.85 -34.88 -46.48
CA THR A 777 12.20 -34.76 -45.17
C THR A 777 11.34 -33.50 -45.12
N ILE A 778 10.24 -33.55 -44.38
CA ILE A 778 9.48 -32.37 -44.04
C ILE A 778 10.04 -31.84 -42.73
N ILE A 779 10.64 -30.64 -42.79
CA ILE A 779 10.88 -29.85 -41.57
C ILE A 779 9.57 -29.15 -41.24
N ARG A 780 9.08 -29.33 -40.02
CA ARG A 780 7.87 -28.69 -39.50
C ARG A 780 8.26 -27.72 -38.40
N ALA A 781 7.84 -26.48 -38.54
CA ALA A 781 7.99 -25.44 -37.53
C ALA A 781 6.60 -25.07 -37.00
N THR A 782 6.38 -25.35 -35.73
CA THR A 782 5.13 -25.06 -35.01
C THR A 782 5.42 -24.05 -33.91
N GLN A 783 4.60 -23.00 -33.80
CA GLN A 783 4.63 -22.07 -32.69
C GLN A 783 3.23 -21.99 -32.09
N THR A 784 3.11 -22.25 -30.80
CA THR A 784 1.83 -22.09 -30.08
C THR A 784 1.40 -20.63 -30.11
N SER A 785 0.08 -20.39 -30.09
CA SER A 785 -0.43 -19.05 -29.78
C SER A 785 0.21 -18.54 -28.49
N ASP A 786 0.55 -17.26 -28.43
CA ASP A 786 0.96 -16.57 -27.20
C ASP A 786 -0.18 -15.72 -26.60
N GLY A 787 -1.34 -15.65 -27.27
CA GLY A 787 -2.49 -14.81 -26.92
C GLY A 787 -2.65 -13.58 -27.83
N PHE A 788 -1.56 -13.16 -28.46
CA PHE A 788 -1.49 -12.02 -29.38
C PHE A 788 -1.32 -12.49 -30.83
N TYR A 789 -0.31 -13.32 -31.11
CA TYR A 789 -0.15 -13.99 -32.40
C TYR A 789 -0.89 -15.34 -32.38
N PRO A 790 -1.68 -15.68 -33.42
CA PRO A 790 -2.34 -16.98 -33.50
C PRO A 790 -1.31 -18.11 -33.69
N ALA A 791 -1.69 -19.31 -33.29
CA ALA A 791 -0.84 -20.50 -33.45
C ALA A 791 -0.45 -20.70 -34.93
N ALA A 792 0.80 -21.08 -35.15
CA ALA A 792 1.37 -21.34 -36.46
C ALA A 792 1.83 -22.79 -36.58
N ASP A 793 1.61 -23.39 -37.74
CA ASP A 793 2.04 -24.74 -38.09
C ASP A 793 2.37 -24.74 -39.58
N VAL A 794 3.66 -24.65 -39.91
CA VAL A 794 4.13 -24.58 -41.30
C VAL A 794 5.17 -25.66 -41.55
N THR A 795 5.04 -26.31 -42.70
CA THR A 795 5.92 -27.37 -43.16
C THR A 795 6.70 -26.91 -44.39
N GLN A 796 7.98 -27.28 -44.46
CA GLN A 796 8.82 -27.08 -45.63
C GLN A 796 9.60 -28.35 -45.96
N THR A 797 9.62 -28.70 -47.24
CA THR A 797 10.31 -29.89 -47.74
C THR A 797 11.79 -29.58 -47.93
N LEU A 798 12.66 -30.23 -47.15
CA LEU A 798 14.09 -30.27 -47.39
C LEU A 798 14.40 -31.50 -48.26
N VAL A 799 14.89 -31.25 -49.48
CA VAL A 799 15.50 -32.27 -50.34
C VAL A 799 17.01 -32.24 -50.14
N VAL A 800 17.57 -33.39 -49.76
CA VAL A 800 19.02 -33.63 -49.70
C VAL A 800 19.39 -34.53 -50.87
N ASN A 801 20.03 -33.94 -51.87
CA ASN A 801 20.62 -34.63 -53.00
C ASN A 801 21.87 -35.40 -52.56
N LYS A 802 22.19 -36.46 -53.29
CA LYS A 802 23.45 -37.19 -53.17
C LYS A 802 24.64 -36.29 -53.51
N THR A 803 25.78 -36.60 -52.88
CA THR A 803 27.06 -35.92 -53.15
C THR A 803 27.87 -36.72 -54.18
N PRO A 804 28.54 -36.08 -55.17
CA PRO A 804 29.37 -36.80 -56.12
C PRO A 804 30.54 -37.52 -55.46
N LEU A 805 30.70 -38.81 -55.75
CA LEU A 805 31.86 -39.61 -55.38
C LEU A 805 32.50 -40.20 -56.64
N SER A 806 33.77 -39.89 -56.86
CA SER A 806 34.57 -40.44 -57.95
C SER A 806 35.39 -41.64 -57.46
N ILE A 807 35.30 -42.76 -58.19
CA ILE A 807 36.08 -43.98 -57.96
C ILE A 807 36.93 -44.23 -59.20
N LYS A 808 38.24 -44.04 -59.09
CA LYS A 808 39.20 -44.22 -60.19
C LYS A 808 39.96 -45.54 -60.03
N ALA A 809 40.09 -46.32 -61.11
CA ALA A 809 41.08 -47.41 -61.12
C ALA A 809 42.51 -46.84 -61.17
N ASP A 810 43.41 -47.46 -60.41
CA ASP A 810 44.81 -47.05 -60.38
C ASP A 810 45.55 -47.58 -61.62
N ASP A 811 46.52 -46.81 -62.13
CA ASP A 811 47.35 -47.23 -63.27
C ASP A 811 48.53 -48.08 -62.78
N ILE A 812 48.74 -49.24 -63.40
CA ILE A 812 49.73 -50.25 -62.97
C ILE A 812 50.54 -50.81 -64.15
N THR A 813 51.70 -51.42 -63.85
CA THR A 813 52.59 -51.97 -64.88
C THR A 813 53.17 -53.32 -64.46
N ARG A 814 53.51 -54.19 -65.42
CA ARG A 814 54.21 -55.47 -65.18
C ARG A 814 55.21 -55.81 -66.30
N PRO A 815 56.29 -56.55 -66.03
CA PRO A 815 57.12 -57.13 -67.08
C PRO A 815 56.40 -58.22 -67.90
N LEU A 816 56.89 -58.47 -69.12
CA LEU A 816 56.46 -59.54 -70.00
C LEU A 816 56.80 -60.91 -69.38
N GLY A 817 55.80 -61.79 -69.29
CA GLY A 817 55.88 -63.10 -68.65
C GLY A 817 55.37 -63.12 -67.20
N ASP A 818 55.36 -61.98 -66.51
CA ASP A 818 54.92 -61.89 -65.11
C ASP A 818 53.38 -61.83 -65.03
N PRO A 819 52.74 -62.35 -63.95
CA PRO A 819 51.28 -62.30 -63.78
C PRO A 819 50.75 -60.87 -63.58
N ASN A 820 49.45 -60.67 -63.80
CA ASN A 820 48.80 -59.40 -63.49
C ASN A 820 48.86 -59.10 -61.98
N PRO A 821 49.27 -57.88 -61.57
CA PRO A 821 49.08 -57.40 -60.21
C PRO A 821 47.60 -57.30 -59.83
N THR A 822 47.32 -57.28 -58.53
CA THR A 822 45.99 -56.95 -57.98
C THR A 822 45.55 -55.57 -58.44
N LEU A 823 44.31 -55.45 -58.91
CA LEU A 823 43.73 -54.19 -59.35
C LEU A 823 43.21 -53.41 -58.13
N THR A 824 43.58 -52.13 -58.02
CA THR A 824 43.17 -51.24 -56.92
C THR A 824 42.41 -50.02 -57.44
N VAL A 825 41.74 -49.31 -56.52
CA VAL A 825 40.99 -48.10 -56.82
C VAL A 825 41.24 -47.00 -55.77
N THR A 826 41.25 -45.75 -56.24
CA THR A 826 41.34 -44.54 -55.43
C THR A 826 39.99 -43.81 -55.42
N TYR A 827 39.58 -43.32 -54.24
CA TYR A 827 38.31 -42.60 -54.03
C TYR A 827 38.53 -41.10 -53.84
N THR A 828 37.66 -40.26 -54.41
CA THR A 828 37.65 -38.81 -54.17
C THR A 828 36.21 -38.30 -54.07
N GLY A 829 35.90 -37.49 -53.04
CA GLY A 829 34.57 -36.91 -52.83
C GLY A 829 33.82 -37.36 -51.57
N PHE A 830 34.40 -38.23 -50.72
CA PHE A 830 33.83 -38.49 -49.38
C PHE A 830 33.78 -37.20 -48.55
N VAL A 831 32.65 -36.97 -47.89
CA VAL A 831 32.40 -35.87 -46.95
C VAL A 831 32.36 -36.42 -45.52
N ASN A 832 32.16 -35.56 -44.51
CA ASN A 832 31.98 -35.94 -43.09
C ASN A 832 33.14 -36.78 -42.46
N GLY A 833 34.30 -36.89 -43.12
CA GLY A 833 35.39 -37.78 -42.69
C GLY A 833 35.18 -39.26 -43.04
N GLU A 834 34.26 -39.55 -43.96
CA GLU A 834 33.90 -40.91 -44.36
C GLU A 834 34.95 -41.59 -45.26
N SER A 835 34.78 -42.89 -45.46
CA SER A 835 35.64 -43.73 -46.31
C SER A 835 34.81 -44.83 -46.99
N GLN A 836 35.44 -45.71 -47.77
CA GLN A 836 34.77 -46.80 -48.50
C GLN A 836 33.86 -47.71 -47.64
N ALA A 837 33.98 -47.69 -46.31
CA ALA A 837 33.07 -48.35 -45.38
C ALA A 837 31.59 -47.88 -45.48
N VAL A 838 31.31 -46.68 -46.01
CA VAL A 838 29.92 -46.19 -46.21
C VAL A 838 29.28 -46.65 -47.53
N LEU A 839 30.01 -47.40 -48.35
CA LEU A 839 29.51 -47.95 -49.60
C LEU A 839 28.71 -49.23 -49.33
N THR A 840 27.45 -49.25 -49.79
CA THR A 840 26.54 -50.40 -49.68
C THR A 840 26.94 -51.56 -50.59
N ALA A 841 27.78 -51.31 -51.59
CA ALA A 841 28.55 -52.31 -52.32
C ALA A 841 29.92 -51.74 -52.69
N GLN A 842 30.97 -52.56 -52.61
CA GLN A 842 32.33 -52.15 -52.95
C GLN A 842 32.56 -52.19 -54.47
N PRO A 843 33.40 -51.28 -55.03
CA PRO A 843 33.76 -51.30 -56.45
C PRO A 843 34.54 -52.57 -56.84
N LEU A 844 34.20 -53.10 -58.02
CA LEU A 844 34.95 -54.15 -58.69
C LEU A 844 35.76 -53.56 -59.85
N ALA A 845 37.09 -53.64 -59.75
CA ALA A 845 38.01 -53.32 -60.85
C ALA A 845 38.33 -54.58 -61.67
N THR A 846 38.34 -54.47 -63.01
CA THR A 846 38.62 -55.58 -63.93
C THR A 846 39.47 -55.14 -65.12
N THR A 847 40.24 -56.05 -65.72
CA THR A 847 41.00 -55.81 -66.96
C THR A 847 40.95 -57.06 -67.86
N THR A 848 41.16 -56.87 -69.16
CA THR A 848 41.22 -57.94 -70.16
C THR A 848 42.62 -58.52 -70.36
N ALA A 849 43.65 -57.93 -69.74
CA ALA A 849 45.00 -58.49 -69.76
C ALA A 849 45.07 -59.85 -69.05
N THR A 850 45.97 -60.73 -69.50
CA THR A 850 46.36 -61.98 -68.83
C THR A 850 47.89 -62.03 -68.72
N THR A 851 48.47 -62.96 -67.96
CA THR A 851 49.93 -63.17 -67.85
C THR A 851 50.64 -63.21 -69.20
N ALA A 852 50.05 -63.90 -70.17
CA ALA A 852 50.59 -64.11 -71.52
C ALA A 852 50.33 -62.93 -72.49
N SER A 853 49.61 -61.88 -72.07
CA SER A 853 49.36 -60.71 -72.90
C SER A 853 50.68 -60.03 -73.33
N PRO A 854 50.87 -59.71 -74.62
CA PRO A 854 52.05 -59.01 -75.14
C PRO A 854 52.27 -57.62 -74.54
N VAL A 855 53.48 -57.10 -74.77
CA VAL A 855 53.88 -55.69 -74.55
C VAL A 855 52.84 -54.75 -75.16
N GLY A 856 52.27 -53.87 -74.34
CA GLY A 856 51.13 -53.02 -74.71
C GLY A 856 50.36 -52.52 -73.48
N THR A 857 49.26 -51.80 -73.73
CA THR A 857 48.38 -51.19 -72.71
C THR A 857 46.97 -51.78 -72.76
N TYR A 858 46.38 -52.05 -71.60
CA TYR A 858 45.06 -52.65 -71.44
C TYR A 858 44.22 -51.82 -70.44
N PRO A 859 42.94 -51.56 -70.69
CA PRO A 859 42.12 -50.76 -69.77
C PRO A 859 41.82 -51.53 -68.47
N ILE A 860 41.68 -50.78 -67.39
CA ILE A 860 41.15 -51.24 -66.10
C ILE A 860 39.82 -50.50 -65.87
N THR A 861 38.72 -51.24 -65.87
CA THR A 861 37.37 -50.68 -65.70
C THR A 861 36.85 -50.94 -64.29
N VAL A 862 36.18 -49.95 -63.71
CA VAL A 862 35.56 -50.05 -62.36
C VAL A 862 34.04 -50.02 -62.51
N SER A 863 33.34 -50.85 -61.74
CA SER A 863 31.88 -50.88 -61.70
C SER A 863 31.36 -51.45 -60.37
N GLY A 864 30.04 -51.51 -60.19
CA GLY A 864 29.38 -52.31 -59.14
C GLY A 864 29.37 -51.73 -57.72
N ALA A 865 30.02 -50.58 -57.47
CA ALA A 865 29.88 -49.89 -56.19
C ALA A 865 28.47 -49.30 -56.02
N GLY A 866 28.02 -49.25 -54.76
CA GLY A 866 26.75 -48.65 -54.36
C GLY A 866 26.95 -47.77 -53.15
N ALA A 867 26.17 -46.70 -53.03
CA ALA A 867 26.12 -45.84 -51.86
C ALA A 867 24.72 -45.31 -51.63
N THR A 868 24.30 -45.22 -50.37
CA THR A 868 23.07 -44.50 -50.01
C THR A 868 23.24 -43.02 -50.33
N ASN A 869 24.26 -42.37 -49.74
CA ASN A 869 24.37 -40.91 -49.72
C ASN A 869 25.18 -40.27 -50.87
N TYR A 870 25.76 -41.06 -51.77
CA TYR A 870 26.60 -40.58 -52.87
C TYR A 870 26.09 -41.01 -54.25
N ASP A 871 26.37 -40.17 -55.26
CA ASP A 871 26.24 -40.51 -56.68
C ASP A 871 27.62 -40.87 -57.22
N ILE A 872 27.76 -42.12 -57.65
CA ILE A 872 29.06 -42.72 -57.95
C ILE A 872 29.39 -42.54 -59.43
N THR A 873 30.54 -41.93 -59.71
CA THR A 873 31.15 -41.84 -61.04
C THR A 873 32.39 -42.73 -61.08
N TYR A 874 32.50 -43.59 -62.11
CA TYR A 874 33.66 -44.45 -62.32
C TYR A 874 34.63 -43.82 -63.32
N ILE A 875 35.92 -43.87 -63.02
CA ILE A 875 36.99 -43.45 -63.93
C ILE A 875 37.93 -44.64 -64.18
N PRO A 876 38.20 -45.04 -65.43
CA PRO A 876 39.09 -46.16 -65.72
C PRO A 876 40.57 -45.82 -65.46
N GLY A 877 41.37 -46.86 -65.29
CA GLY A 877 42.84 -46.84 -65.27
C GLY A 877 43.41 -47.73 -66.37
N THR A 878 44.71 -48.01 -66.31
CA THR A 878 45.44 -48.79 -67.34
C THR A 878 46.48 -49.75 -66.76
N LEU A 879 46.62 -50.93 -67.38
CA LEU A 879 47.67 -51.92 -67.13
C LEU A 879 48.65 -51.93 -68.32
N THR A 880 49.95 -51.75 -68.07
CA THR A 880 51.00 -51.75 -69.13
C THR A 880 51.99 -52.91 -69.00
N VAL A 881 52.48 -53.47 -70.12
CA VAL A 881 53.40 -54.63 -70.18
C VAL A 881 54.73 -54.30 -70.91
N SER A 882 55.90 -54.78 -70.45
CA SER A 882 57.26 -54.36 -70.92
C SER A 882 58.37 -55.47 -71.11
N PRO A 883 59.44 -55.27 -71.94
CA PRO A 883 60.40 -56.34 -72.41
C PRO A 883 61.76 -56.54 -71.67
N ARG A 884 62.59 -57.56 -72.04
CA ARG A 884 63.86 -58.05 -71.38
C ARG A 884 65.02 -58.53 -72.33
N ALA A 885 66.26 -58.66 -71.83
CA ALA A 885 67.55 -59.00 -72.51
C ALA A 885 68.52 -59.97 -71.71
N ALA A 886 69.84 -60.11 -71.99
CA ALA A 886 70.78 -61.13 -71.40
C ALA A 886 72.26 -60.65 -71.09
N GLN A 887 73.13 -61.47 -70.45
CA GLN A 887 74.44 -61.09 -69.80
C GLN A 887 75.43 -62.27 -69.42
N ALA A 888 76.71 -62.01 -69.06
CA ALA A 888 77.80 -62.98 -68.74
C ALA A 888 78.90 -62.52 -67.70
N ILE A 889 79.84 -63.42 -67.28
CA ILE A 889 80.87 -63.23 -66.19
C ILE A 889 82.27 -63.79 -66.57
N THR A 890 83.38 -63.29 -65.97
CA THR A 890 84.77 -63.84 -66.10
C THR A 890 85.59 -63.81 -64.78
N PHE A 891 86.36 -64.88 -64.46
CA PHE A 891 87.13 -65.03 -63.20
C PHE A 891 88.39 -65.94 -63.33
N ASN A 892 89.57 -65.43 -62.90
CA ASN A 892 90.90 -66.06 -62.97
C ASN A 892 91.43 -66.60 -61.61
N ALA A 893 92.41 -67.51 -61.65
CA ALA A 893 92.94 -68.27 -60.50
C ALA A 893 93.70 -67.44 -59.41
N LEU A 894 93.84 -68.02 -58.20
CA LEU A 894 94.24 -67.30 -56.97
C LEU A 894 95.60 -67.79 -56.37
N PRO A 895 96.35 -66.94 -55.65
CA PRO A 895 97.65 -67.27 -55.03
C PRO A 895 97.55 -67.77 -53.57
N ALA A 896 98.53 -68.58 -53.13
CA ALA A 896 98.60 -69.16 -51.77
C ALA A 896 99.09 -68.17 -50.67
N LYS A 897 98.80 -68.48 -49.39
CA LYS A 897 98.90 -67.57 -48.23
C LYS A 897 99.27 -68.28 -46.90
N THR A 898 99.37 -67.53 -45.80
CA THR A 898 99.60 -68.03 -44.42
C THR A 898 98.59 -67.47 -43.41
N TYR A 899 98.30 -68.19 -42.33
CA TYR A 899 97.38 -67.74 -41.29
C TYR A 899 97.91 -66.50 -40.56
N GLY A 900 97.08 -65.44 -40.54
CA GLY A 900 97.46 -64.12 -40.08
C GLY A 900 97.73 -63.11 -41.21
N ASP A 901 97.84 -63.56 -42.47
CA ASP A 901 97.88 -62.67 -43.64
C ASP A 901 96.59 -61.83 -43.75
N ALA A 902 96.70 -60.73 -44.52
CA ALA A 902 95.65 -59.77 -44.79
C ALA A 902 94.86 -60.06 -46.08
N ASP A 903 93.68 -59.46 -46.16
CA ASP A 903 92.67 -59.62 -47.22
C ASP A 903 93.17 -59.17 -48.60
N PHE A 904 92.63 -59.77 -49.66
CA PHE A 904 93.01 -59.45 -51.05
C PHE A 904 91.86 -59.61 -52.06
N ALA A 905 91.90 -58.84 -53.14
CA ALA A 905 90.85 -58.82 -54.17
C ALA A 905 90.96 -59.99 -55.16
N THR A 906 89.84 -60.33 -55.82
CA THR A 906 89.69 -61.47 -56.74
C THR A 906 89.89 -61.16 -58.23
N GLY A 907 89.72 -59.90 -58.66
CA GLY A 907 89.95 -59.47 -60.05
C GLY A 907 88.90 -59.97 -61.07
N ILE A 908 87.62 -59.83 -60.74
CA ILE A 908 86.47 -60.39 -61.50
C ILE A 908 85.73 -59.30 -62.27
N THR A 909 85.19 -59.65 -63.44
CA THR A 909 84.41 -58.74 -64.31
C THR A 909 83.16 -59.41 -64.91
N SER A 910 82.24 -58.59 -65.43
CA SER A 910 81.03 -58.96 -66.17
C SER A 910 80.81 -57.96 -67.31
N ASP A 911 80.01 -58.32 -68.32
CA ASP A 911 79.55 -57.39 -69.36
C ASP A 911 78.31 -56.56 -68.92
N ASN A 912 77.59 -56.97 -67.87
CA ASN A 912 76.49 -56.21 -67.30
C ASN A 912 76.85 -55.58 -65.95
N ASN A 913 77.19 -54.29 -65.99
CA ASN A 913 77.51 -53.50 -64.80
C ASN A 913 76.29 -53.08 -63.95
N SER A 914 75.06 -53.41 -64.36
CA SER A 914 73.83 -53.01 -63.63
C SER A 914 73.37 -54.01 -62.56
N ILE A 915 73.91 -55.24 -62.55
CA ILE A 915 73.62 -56.27 -61.55
C ILE A 915 74.96 -56.76 -60.98
N PRO A 916 75.21 -56.69 -59.67
CA PRO A 916 76.51 -57.05 -59.11
C PRO A 916 76.79 -58.56 -59.21
N VAL A 917 78.04 -58.91 -59.48
CA VAL A 917 78.55 -60.28 -59.37
C VAL A 917 78.75 -60.61 -57.89
N VAL A 918 78.16 -61.71 -57.43
CA VAL A 918 78.20 -62.19 -56.05
C VAL A 918 79.25 -63.28 -55.91
N LEU A 919 80.00 -63.28 -54.81
CA LEU A 919 81.04 -64.27 -54.53
C LEU A 919 80.71 -65.13 -53.31
N THR A 920 81.09 -66.40 -53.38
CA THR A 920 80.87 -67.41 -52.35
C THR A 920 82.14 -68.24 -52.15
N SER A 921 82.37 -68.75 -50.94
CA SER A 921 83.49 -69.65 -50.63
C SER A 921 82.97 -71.01 -50.19
N SER A 922 83.55 -72.08 -50.73
CA SER A 922 83.24 -73.46 -50.35
C SER A 922 83.76 -73.86 -48.97
N ASN A 923 84.72 -73.10 -48.41
CA ASN A 923 85.25 -73.35 -47.07
C ASN A 923 85.49 -72.04 -46.28
N PRO A 924 84.43 -71.46 -45.68
CA PRO A 924 84.50 -70.29 -44.82
C PRO A 924 85.49 -70.39 -43.65
N ALA A 925 85.81 -71.59 -43.16
CA ALA A 925 86.76 -71.77 -42.06
C ALA A 925 88.23 -71.53 -42.48
N VAL A 926 88.52 -71.58 -43.79
CA VAL A 926 89.82 -71.24 -44.36
C VAL A 926 89.81 -69.83 -44.96
N ALA A 927 88.75 -69.49 -45.70
CA ALA A 927 88.59 -68.15 -46.28
C ALA A 927 87.12 -67.78 -46.52
N THR A 928 86.73 -66.57 -46.14
CA THR A 928 85.45 -65.94 -46.43
C THR A 928 85.60 -64.84 -47.48
N ILE A 929 84.47 -64.36 -48.02
CA ILE A 929 84.43 -63.09 -48.75
C ILE A 929 83.93 -62.01 -47.79
N ASN A 930 84.65 -60.90 -47.68
CA ASN A 930 84.26 -59.76 -46.85
C ASN A 930 83.25 -58.84 -47.57
N THR A 931 82.69 -57.86 -46.87
CA THR A 931 81.68 -56.92 -47.41
C THR A 931 82.15 -56.10 -48.61
N ASN A 932 83.46 -56.03 -48.85
CA ASN A 932 84.08 -55.28 -49.93
C ASN A 932 84.44 -56.17 -51.13
N GLY A 933 83.96 -57.43 -51.15
CA GLY A 933 84.21 -58.40 -52.23
C GLY A 933 85.61 -59.01 -52.23
N GLN A 934 86.43 -58.76 -51.19
CA GLN A 934 87.78 -59.31 -51.06
C GLN A 934 87.75 -60.63 -50.28
N ILE A 935 88.74 -61.49 -50.51
CA ILE A 935 88.92 -62.72 -49.75
C ILE A 935 89.60 -62.38 -48.42
N HIS A 936 88.92 -62.71 -47.31
CA HIS A 936 89.45 -62.70 -45.96
C HIS A 936 89.88 -64.11 -45.56
N ILE A 937 91.13 -64.29 -45.10
CA ILE A 937 91.62 -65.58 -44.61
C ILE A 937 91.10 -65.79 -43.19
N VAL A 938 90.56 -66.98 -42.88
CA VAL A 938 89.98 -67.34 -41.57
C VAL A 938 90.79 -68.42 -40.84
N GLY A 939 91.54 -69.26 -41.56
CA GLY A 939 92.29 -70.39 -40.99
C GLY A 939 93.24 -71.04 -41.99
N ALA A 940 94.10 -71.95 -41.51
CA ALA A 940 94.95 -72.76 -42.37
C ALA A 940 94.16 -73.90 -43.07
N GLY A 941 94.40 -74.15 -44.37
CA GLY A 941 93.71 -75.15 -45.18
C GLY A 941 93.51 -74.72 -46.64
N THR A 942 92.48 -75.24 -47.32
CA THR A 942 92.12 -74.88 -48.71
C THR A 942 90.64 -74.51 -48.86
N ALA A 943 90.31 -73.68 -49.86
CA ALA A 943 88.95 -73.21 -50.18
C ALA A 943 88.78 -72.93 -51.69
N THR A 944 87.55 -73.01 -52.21
CA THR A 944 87.22 -72.67 -53.61
C THR A 944 86.17 -71.56 -53.65
N ILE A 945 86.47 -70.49 -54.37
CA ILE A 945 85.64 -69.30 -54.54
C ILE A 945 84.81 -69.41 -55.82
N THR A 946 83.54 -69.02 -55.81
CA THR A 946 82.62 -69.07 -56.96
C THR A 946 81.88 -67.75 -57.16
N ALA A 947 81.79 -67.29 -58.41
CA ALA A 947 81.14 -66.08 -58.88
C ALA A 947 79.81 -66.36 -59.59
N THR A 948 78.75 -65.62 -59.27
CA THR A 948 77.40 -65.73 -59.85
C THR A 948 76.77 -64.35 -60.09
N GLN A 949 75.77 -64.23 -60.96
CA GLN A 949 75.08 -62.95 -61.24
C GLN A 949 73.63 -63.22 -61.67
N ALA A 950 72.68 -62.58 -60.98
CA ALA A 950 71.25 -62.79 -61.17
C ALA A 950 70.65 -61.98 -62.33
N GLY A 951 69.41 -62.29 -62.72
CA GLY A 951 68.62 -61.48 -63.66
C GLY A 951 67.68 -60.51 -62.92
N ASN A 952 67.14 -59.52 -63.64
CA ASN A 952 66.16 -58.55 -63.14
C ASN A 952 65.06 -58.28 -64.18
N GLN A 953 64.16 -57.32 -63.94
CA GLN A 953 63.05 -56.97 -64.86
C GLN A 953 63.47 -56.51 -66.26
N PHE A 954 64.77 -56.31 -66.52
CA PHE A 954 65.35 -55.99 -67.83
C PHE A 954 66.30 -57.08 -68.37
N PHE A 955 66.81 -58.00 -67.54
CA PHE A 955 67.81 -59.02 -67.94
C PHE A 955 67.52 -60.44 -67.40
N PHE A 956 67.88 -61.48 -68.18
CA PHE A 956 67.94 -62.88 -67.76
C PHE A 956 69.25 -63.16 -66.96
N PRO A 957 69.30 -64.15 -66.05
CA PRO A 957 70.50 -64.45 -65.24
C PRO A 957 71.72 -64.93 -66.07
N ALA A 958 72.92 -64.78 -65.51
CA ALA A 958 74.19 -65.23 -66.12
C ALA A 958 74.71 -66.56 -65.53
N THR A 959 75.63 -67.21 -66.25
CA THR A 959 76.27 -68.48 -65.83
C THR A 959 77.48 -68.26 -64.90
N ALA A 960 77.71 -69.20 -63.97
CA ALA A 960 78.68 -69.10 -62.87
C ALA A 960 80.10 -69.64 -63.18
N VAL A 961 81.12 -69.18 -62.44
CA VAL A 961 82.56 -69.53 -62.63
C VAL A 961 83.32 -69.64 -61.28
N SER A 962 84.31 -70.55 -61.14
CA SER A 962 84.97 -70.88 -59.84
C SER A 962 86.50 -71.06 -59.89
N GLN A 963 87.21 -70.80 -58.77
CA GLN A 963 88.70 -70.84 -58.61
C GLN A 963 89.16 -71.19 -57.17
N THR A 964 90.35 -71.78 -56.96
CA THR A 964 90.80 -72.36 -55.65
C THR A 964 91.98 -71.64 -54.97
N LEU A 965 92.07 -71.72 -53.62
CA LEU A 965 92.99 -71.02 -52.71
C LEU A 965 93.55 -71.96 -51.58
N THR A 966 94.75 -71.65 -51.05
CA THR A 966 95.51 -72.45 -50.04
C THR A 966 96.20 -71.58 -48.96
N VAL A 967 96.23 -72.02 -47.69
CA VAL A 967 96.73 -71.27 -46.50
C VAL A 967 97.49 -72.15 -45.47
N ALA A 968 98.61 -71.66 -44.87
CA ALA A 968 99.46 -72.36 -43.86
C ALA A 968 99.35 -71.85 -42.38
N LYS A 969 100.09 -72.44 -41.40
CA LYS A 969 100.04 -72.16 -39.91
C LYS A 969 101.14 -71.19 -39.37
N ALA A 970 101.06 -70.79 -38.07
CA ALA A 970 101.97 -69.88 -37.32
C ALA A 970 102.58 -70.49 -36.00
N ASN A 971 103.19 -69.70 -35.08
CA ASN A 971 103.99 -70.14 -33.89
C ASN A 971 103.74 -69.33 -32.56
N LEU A 972 104.04 -69.89 -31.37
CA LEU A 972 103.73 -69.40 -29.99
C LEU A 972 104.76 -69.80 -28.86
N THR A 973 104.74 -69.17 -27.66
CA THR A 973 105.72 -69.39 -26.53
C THR A 973 105.20 -68.97 -25.11
N PHE A 974 105.60 -69.63 -23.99
CA PHE A 974 105.08 -69.45 -22.60
C PHE A 974 106.13 -69.34 -21.44
N ARG A 975 105.76 -68.80 -20.24
CA ARG A 975 106.61 -68.59 -19.01
C ARG A 975 105.82 -68.46 -17.66
N ALA A 976 106.44 -68.53 -16.45
CA ALA A 976 105.81 -68.41 -15.09
C ALA A 976 106.48 -67.43 -14.06
N PHE A 977 105.82 -67.13 -12.91
CA PHE A 977 106.20 -66.12 -11.85
C PHE A 977 105.72 -66.37 -10.39
N ASP A 978 106.37 -65.72 -9.40
CA ASP A 978 106.24 -65.86 -7.92
C ASP A 978 105.06 -65.07 -7.23
N THR A 979 104.71 -65.35 -5.95
CA THR A 979 103.49 -64.82 -5.25
C THR A 979 103.48 -64.85 -3.67
N THR A 980 102.42 -64.35 -2.96
CA THR A 980 102.18 -64.35 -1.46
C THR A 980 100.67 -64.30 -1.05
N ARG A 981 100.27 -64.63 0.20
CA ARG A 981 98.87 -64.76 0.74
C ARG A 981 98.65 -64.19 2.17
N MET A 982 97.87 -64.83 3.06
CA MET A 982 97.73 -64.53 4.51
C MET A 982 97.67 -65.82 5.39
N VAL A 983 97.72 -65.72 6.73
CA VAL A 983 97.81 -66.91 7.63
C VAL A 983 96.42 -67.46 7.99
N GLY A 984 96.21 -68.74 7.66
CA GLY A 984 94.88 -69.35 7.59
C GLY A 984 94.29 -69.29 6.18
N ASP A 985 94.71 -68.34 5.34
CA ASP A 985 94.18 -68.17 3.98
C ASP A 985 94.64 -69.25 2.99
N PRO A 986 93.84 -69.53 1.94
CA PRO A 986 94.24 -70.41 0.84
C PRO A 986 95.48 -69.90 0.09
N ASN A 987 96.27 -70.82 -0.47
CA ASN A 987 97.45 -70.48 -1.25
C ASN A 987 97.11 -69.62 -2.48
N PRO A 988 97.96 -68.64 -2.81
CA PRO A 988 97.68 -67.67 -3.86
C PRO A 988 97.96 -68.27 -5.24
N VAL A 989 97.30 -67.72 -6.26
CA VAL A 989 97.31 -68.25 -7.63
C VAL A 989 98.71 -68.14 -8.26
N LEU A 990 99.13 -69.22 -8.94
CA LEU A 990 100.38 -69.31 -9.68
C LEU A 990 100.26 -68.55 -11.00
N ARG A 991 101.28 -67.76 -11.38
CA ARG A 991 101.17 -66.79 -12.48
C ARG A 991 101.99 -67.20 -13.71
N THR A 992 101.49 -66.93 -14.92
CA THR A 992 102.13 -67.25 -16.21
C THR A 992 101.94 -66.15 -17.26
N THR A 993 102.71 -66.21 -18.36
CA THR A 993 102.57 -65.38 -19.57
C THR A 993 102.78 -66.20 -20.84
N VAL A 994 102.29 -65.68 -21.97
CA VAL A 994 102.37 -66.26 -23.32
C VAL A 994 102.62 -65.16 -24.36
N THR A 995 103.34 -65.45 -25.44
CA THR A 995 103.60 -64.53 -26.57
C THR A 995 103.54 -65.25 -27.93
N GLY A 996 103.21 -64.51 -28.99
CA GLY A 996 103.24 -64.96 -30.40
C GLY A 996 101.89 -65.02 -31.13
N PHE A 997 100.76 -64.87 -30.42
CA PHE A 997 99.42 -64.89 -31.01
C PHE A 997 99.26 -63.83 -32.12
N LYS A 998 98.56 -64.20 -33.18
CA LYS A 998 98.04 -63.27 -34.19
C LYS A 998 96.62 -62.86 -33.83
N ARG A 999 96.10 -61.84 -34.51
CA ARG A 999 94.68 -61.41 -34.47
C ARG A 999 94.12 -61.21 -33.05
N ASN A 1000 94.96 -60.79 -32.10
CA ASN A 1000 94.66 -60.58 -30.69
C ASN A 1000 94.09 -61.83 -29.96
N GLU A 1001 94.41 -63.02 -30.46
CA GLU A 1001 94.00 -64.29 -29.88
C GLU A 1001 94.66 -64.57 -28.51
N THR A 1002 94.08 -65.51 -27.76
CA THR A 1002 94.49 -65.86 -26.39
C THR A 1002 94.58 -67.38 -26.21
N LEU A 1003 94.88 -67.83 -24.99
CA LEU A 1003 94.96 -69.26 -24.65
C LEU A 1003 93.68 -70.06 -24.98
N ALA A 1004 92.51 -69.40 -25.02
CA ALA A 1004 91.24 -70.03 -25.41
C ALA A 1004 91.16 -70.39 -26.90
N ASN A 1005 92.03 -69.81 -27.75
CA ASN A 1005 92.13 -70.12 -29.19
C ASN A 1005 92.99 -71.37 -29.47
N LEU A 1006 93.43 -72.07 -28.42
CA LEU A 1006 94.23 -73.30 -28.52
C LEU A 1006 93.34 -74.52 -28.26
N THR A 1007 93.54 -75.59 -29.02
CA THR A 1007 92.83 -76.86 -28.85
C THR A 1007 93.16 -77.52 -27.51
N THR A 1008 94.37 -77.28 -26.98
CA THR A 1008 94.74 -77.62 -25.60
C THR A 1008 95.76 -76.62 -25.10
N ALA A 1009 95.48 -75.94 -23.98
CA ALA A 1009 96.34 -74.92 -23.40
C ALA A 1009 97.34 -75.51 -22.36
N PRO A 1010 98.62 -75.10 -22.39
CA PRO A 1010 99.63 -75.43 -21.37
C PRO A 1010 99.28 -74.99 -19.94
N THR A 1011 99.51 -75.86 -18.94
CA THR A 1011 99.11 -75.66 -17.52
C THR A 1011 100.29 -75.70 -16.53
N VAL A 1012 100.12 -75.16 -15.31
CA VAL A 1012 101.18 -74.92 -14.31
C VAL A 1012 100.79 -75.36 -12.88
N THR A 1013 101.73 -75.84 -12.04
CA THR A 1013 101.43 -76.46 -10.70
C THR A 1013 102.45 -76.13 -9.57
N THR A 1014 102.14 -76.44 -8.29
CA THR A 1014 103.03 -76.26 -7.09
C THR A 1014 102.74 -77.28 -5.97
N THR A 1015 103.46 -77.22 -4.83
CA THR A 1015 103.40 -78.19 -3.70
C THR A 1015 103.09 -77.64 -2.30
N ALA A 1016 102.83 -76.34 -2.12
CA ALA A 1016 102.51 -75.73 -0.81
C ALA A 1016 101.06 -76.00 -0.32
N THR A 1017 100.76 -75.82 0.98
CA THR A 1017 99.37 -75.94 1.53
C THR A 1017 98.89 -74.72 2.34
N GLN A 1018 97.60 -74.69 2.72
CA GLN A 1018 96.95 -73.61 3.49
C GLN A 1018 97.40 -73.54 4.96
N SER A 1019 97.61 -74.70 5.59
CA SER A 1019 98.13 -74.83 6.96
C SER A 1019 99.64 -74.70 7.07
N SER A 1020 100.37 -74.48 5.95
CA SER A 1020 101.79 -74.15 5.98
C SER A 1020 102.06 -72.97 6.93
N ALA A 1021 102.91 -73.20 7.93
CA ALA A 1021 103.64 -72.14 8.60
C ALA A 1021 104.49 -71.34 7.58
N PRO A 1022 104.88 -70.09 7.87
CA PRO A 1022 105.55 -69.22 6.90
C PRO A 1022 106.78 -69.86 6.21
N GLY A 1023 106.79 -69.96 4.87
CA GLY A 1023 107.82 -70.67 4.09
C GLY A 1023 107.69 -70.57 2.55
N TYR A 1024 108.53 -71.29 1.78
CA TYR A 1024 108.72 -71.18 0.31
C TYR A 1024 108.67 -72.53 -0.45
N TYR A 1025 108.13 -72.58 -1.69
CA TYR A 1025 107.88 -73.79 -2.52
C TYR A 1025 107.90 -73.51 -4.07
N PRO A 1026 108.14 -74.47 -5.00
CA PRO A 1026 108.42 -74.25 -6.45
C PRO A 1026 107.27 -74.53 -7.48
N ILE A 1027 107.44 -74.21 -8.79
CA ILE A 1027 106.40 -74.23 -9.87
C ILE A 1027 106.90 -74.72 -11.27
N THR A 1028 106.14 -75.52 -12.06
CA THR A 1028 106.49 -76.06 -13.43
C THR A 1028 105.31 -76.27 -14.43
N PHE A 1029 105.56 -76.60 -15.73
CA PHE A 1029 104.59 -76.63 -16.87
C PHE A 1029 104.30 -78.00 -17.56
N THR A 1030 103.20 -78.09 -18.35
CA THR A 1030 102.82 -79.20 -19.29
C THR A 1030 102.49 -78.71 -20.73
N PRO A 1031 102.77 -79.44 -21.84
CA PRO A 1031 102.53 -79.01 -23.25
C PRO A 1031 101.06 -78.94 -23.77
N GLY A 1032 100.86 -78.40 -24.99
CA GLY A 1032 99.52 -78.18 -25.62
C GLY A 1032 99.44 -78.32 -27.16
N VAL A 1033 98.27 -78.06 -27.76
CA VAL A 1033 97.89 -78.38 -29.18
C VAL A 1033 97.09 -77.24 -29.87
N SER A 1034 97.26 -77.01 -31.19
CA SER A 1034 96.45 -76.04 -31.97
C SER A 1034 96.30 -76.33 -33.47
N ASN A 1035 95.14 -75.94 -34.02
CA ASN A 1035 94.86 -75.94 -35.46
C ASN A 1035 95.60 -74.83 -36.23
N ASN A 1036 96.01 -73.73 -35.59
CA ASN A 1036 96.67 -72.60 -36.26
C ASN A 1036 98.13 -72.36 -35.81
N TYR A 1037 98.64 -73.03 -34.75
CA TYR A 1037 99.95 -72.71 -34.12
C TYR A 1037 100.82 -73.91 -33.62
N ASN A 1038 102.10 -73.63 -33.23
CA ASN A 1038 103.13 -74.51 -32.61
C ASN A 1038 103.81 -73.82 -31.34
N PHE A 1039 104.48 -74.47 -30.33
CA PHE A 1039 104.67 -73.96 -28.89
C PHE A 1039 106.03 -74.14 -28.04
N ILE A 1040 106.22 -73.47 -26.82
CA ILE A 1040 107.38 -73.47 -25.78
C ILE A 1040 106.99 -72.98 -24.28
N TYR A 1041 107.78 -73.09 -23.11
CA TYR A 1041 107.39 -72.95 -21.60
C TYR A 1041 108.43 -72.43 -20.46
N THR A 1042 108.08 -72.11 -19.14
CA THR A 1042 109.01 -71.82 -17.90
C THR A 1042 108.41 -71.63 -16.39
N ASN A 1043 109.18 -71.37 -15.25
CA ASN A 1043 108.91 -71.73 -13.75
C ASN A 1043 108.89 -70.62 -12.56
N ALA A 1044 108.53 -70.88 -11.23
CA ALA A 1044 108.33 -69.89 -10.04
C ALA A 1044 108.06 -70.30 -8.46
N ARG A 1045 107.63 -69.42 -7.45
CA ARG A 1045 107.38 -69.60 -5.89
C ARG A 1045 106.36 -68.66 -4.99
N ILE A 1046 106.34 -68.57 -3.58
CA ILE A 1046 105.21 -68.13 -2.57
C ILE A 1046 105.47 -67.35 -1.13
N THR A 1047 104.52 -66.62 -0.37
CA THR A 1047 104.51 -66.02 1.12
C THR A 1047 103.13 -65.50 1.88
N VAL A 1048 102.96 -64.52 2.89
CA VAL A 1048 101.73 -64.17 3.85
C VAL A 1048 101.40 -62.69 4.55
N LEU A 1049 100.13 -62.18 4.95
CA LEU A 1049 99.62 -60.98 5.86
C LEU A 1049 98.13 -60.89 6.64
N PRO A 1050 97.30 -59.74 6.91
CA PRO A 1050 95.80 -59.60 7.41
C PRO A 1050 94.83 -58.26 7.18
N ALA A 1051 93.44 -58.14 7.45
CA ALA A 1051 92.48 -56.87 7.36
C ALA A 1051 90.88 -56.82 7.86
N THR A 1052 90.07 -55.66 7.99
CA THR A 1052 88.51 -55.48 8.28
C THR A 1052 87.73 -54.03 8.26
N GLY A 1053 86.33 -53.81 8.37
CA GLY A 1053 85.49 -52.47 8.56
C GLY A 1053 83.85 -52.32 8.43
N THR A 1054 83.09 -51.17 8.76
CA THR A 1054 81.53 -50.89 8.82
C THR A 1054 80.86 -49.39 8.77
N SER A 1055 79.48 -49.08 8.75
CA SER A 1055 78.71 -47.69 8.72
C SER A 1055 77.09 -47.49 8.99
N GLU A 1056 76.37 -46.30 8.76
CA GLU A 1056 75.04 -45.71 9.39
C GLU A 1056 73.69 -45.15 8.61
N ASP A 1057 72.92 -44.03 9.01
CA ASP A 1057 71.37 -43.71 9.01
C ASP A 1057 70.64 -42.40 8.28
N ASN A 1058 69.30 -41.95 8.42
CA ASN A 1058 68.51 -41.20 7.30
C ASN A 1058 67.11 -40.37 7.24
N LEU A 1059 66.94 -39.44 6.22
CA LEU A 1059 65.68 -38.78 5.63
C LEU A 1059 65.68 -38.68 4.06
N GLN A 1060 64.54 -38.82 3.33
CA GLN A 1060 64.42 -38.74 1.84
C GLN A 1060 63.17 -37.98 1.27
N ALA A 1061 63.22 -37.37 0.06
CA ALA A 1061 62.08 -36.67 -0.59
C ALA A 1061 62.18 -36.54 -2.13
N TYR A 1062 61.06 -36.60 -2.88
CA TYR A 1062 61.01 -36.52 -4.36
C TYR A 1062 59.59 -36.31 -4.95
N MET A 1063 59.47 -35.81 -6.20
CA MET A 1063 58.20 -35.62 -6.92
C MET A 1063 57.57 -36.94 -7.39
N ILE A 1064 56.24 -36.97 -7.53
CA ILE A 1064 55.48 -38.16 -8.02
C ILE A 1064 54.46 -37.85 -9.13
N GLY A 1065 54.16 -36.59 -9.42
CA GLY A 1065 53.31 -36.16 -10.53
C GLY A 1065 53.30 -34.63 -10.66
N SER A 1066 52.85 -34.10 -11.79
CA SER A 1066 52.89 -32.65 -12.11
C SER A 1066 52.22 -31.76 -11.07
N GLY A 1067 51.22 -32.27 -10.35
CA GLY A 1067 50.55 -31.56 -9.24
C GLY A 1067 51.02 -31.93 -7.82
N THR A 1068 51.91 -32.91 -7.63
CA THR A 1068 52.07 -33.59 -6.32
C THR A 1068 53.51 -34.01 -5.96
N LEU A 1069 53.95 -33.62 -4.76
CA LEU A 1069 55.26 -33.95 -4.14
C LEU A 1069 55.11 -35.03 -3.04
N ARG A 1070 56.08 -35.95 -2.89
CA ARG A 1070 56.12 -37.00 -1.84
C ARG A 1070 57.38 -36.92 -0.96
N VAL A 1071 57.24 -37.25 0.33
CA VAL A 1071 58.32 -37.22 1.34
C VAL A 1071 58.34 -38.55 2.12
N ARG A 1072 59.53 -39.11 2.44
CA ARG A 1072 59.72 -40.28 3.31
C ARG A 1072 60.77 -40.02 4.39
N VAL A 1073 60.41 -40.18 5.66
CA VAL A 1073 61.33 -39.99 6.81
C VAL A 1073 61.42 -41.27 7.63
N PHE A 1074 62.63 -41.66 8.04
CA PHE A 1074 62.84 -42.60 9.14
C PHE A 1074 63.21 -41.77 10.37
N SER A 1075 62.70 -42.18 11.52
CA SER A 1075 63.11 -41.66 12.82
C SER A 1075 63.08 -42.78 13.84
N THR A 1076 63.99 -42.73 14.80
CA THR A 1076 64.02 -43.63 15.95
C THR A 1076 62.99 -43.25 17.04
N GLU A 1077 62.17 -42.23 16.78
CA GLU A 1077 61.15 -41.62 17.67
C GLU A 1077 59.78 -41.47 16.94
N SER A 1078 58.67 -41.37 17.67
CA SER A 1078 57.32 -41.11 17.12
C SER A 1078 56.87 -39.66 17.31
N ASP A 1079 56.11 -39.10 16.35
CA ASP A 1079 55.77 -37.68 16.33
C ASP A 1079 54.46 -37.36 15.58
N LEU A 1080 53.88 -36.19 15.82
CA LEU A 1080 52.70 -35.67 15.13
C LEU A 1080 52.94 -34.19 14.78
N GLY A 1081 53.11 -33.90 13.49
CA GLY A 1081 53.67 -32.64 13.04
C GLY A 1081 53.26 -32.22 11.63
N TYR A 1082 54.12 -31.42 11.00
CA TYR A 1082 53.83 -30.75 9.73
C TYR A 1082 54.93 -31.00 8.72
N VAL A 1083 54.53 -31.29 7.47
CA VAL A 1083 55.40 -31.17 6.31
C VAL A 1083 55.18 -29.78 5.72
N LEU A 1084 56.26 -29.01 5.67
CA LEU A 1084 56.25 -27.60 5.32
C LEU A 1084 57.09 -27.38 4.06
N VAL A 1085 56.52 -26.70 3.07
CA VAL A 1085 57.16 -26.38 1.79
C VAL A 1085 57.35 -24.87 1.70
N TYR A 1086 58.62 -24.46 1.59
CA TYR A 1086 59.03 -23.07 1.49
C TYR A 1086 59.62 -22.79 0.12
N ASN A 1087 59.24 -21.66 -0.48
CA ASN A 1087 59.93 -21.13 -1.64
C ASN A 1087 61.37 -20.69 -1.27
N LEU A 1088 62.21 -20.37 -2.27
CA LEU A 1088 63.60 -19.98 -2.02
C LEU A 1088 63.73 -18.66 -1.24
N SER A 1089 62.69 -17.82 -1.25
CA SER A 1089 62.57 -16.59 -0.46
C SER A 1089 62.23 -16.84 1.02
N GLY A 1090 62.01 -18.09 1.42
CA GLY A 1090 61.64 -18.48 2.79
C GLY A 1090 60.16 -18.34 3.11
N GLN A 1091 59.32 -17.94 2.16
CA GLN A 1091 57.87 -17.82 2.35
C GLN A 1091 57.22 -19.21 2.26
N GLU A 1092 56.35 -19.53 3.22
CA GLU A 1092 55.56 -20.76 3.20
C GLU A 1092 54.53 -20.71 2.07
N VAL A 1093 54.48 -21.76 1.25
CA VAL A 1093 53.63 -21.83 0.05
C VAL A 1093 52.71 -23.05 0.02
N ALA A 1094 53.03 -24.11 0.78
CA ALA A 1094 52.13 -25.23 1.02
C ALA A 1094 52.43 -25.91 2.37
N ARG A 1095 51.38 -26.41 3.02
CA ARG A 1095 51.40 -27.08 4.34
C ARG A 1095 50.51 -28.31 4.33
N ARG A 1096 50.95 -29.40 4.97
CA ARG A 1096 50.09 -30.54 5.32
C ARG A 1096 50.54 -31.20 6.62
N ASN A 1097 49.57 -31.66 7.41
CA ASN A 1097 49.83 -32.38 8.66
C ASN A 1097 50.25 -33.84 8.38
N VAL A 1098 51.08 -34.42 9.23
CA VAL A 1098 51.57 -35.81 9.14
C VAL A 1098 51.71 -36.44 10.53
N PHE A 1099 51.53 -37.77 10.60
CA PHE A 1099 51.86 -38.58 11.78
C PHE A 1099 53.02 -39.53 11.46
N ILE A 1100 53.94 -39.72 12.40
CA ILE A 1100 55.22 -40.41 12.24
C ILE A 1100 55.33 -41.51 13.31
N PRO A 1101 55.43 -42.80 12.94
CA PRO A 1101 55.61 -43.90 13.89
C PRO A 1101 57.09 -44.12 14.24
N GLN A 1102 57.35 -44.55 15.47
CA GLN A 1102 58.70 -44.82 15.98
C GLN A 1102 59.40 -45.97 15.26
N ASN A 1103 60.70 -45.81 14.97
CA ASN A 1103 61.54 -46.80 14.27
C ASN A 1103 60.94 -47.27 12.93
N GLY A 1104 60.19 -46.40 12.26
CA GLY A 1104 59.47 -46.69 11.02
C GLY A 1104 59.60 -45.57 9.99
N PHE A 1105 59.24 -45.89 8.75
CA PHE A 1105 59.21 -44.89 7.67
C PHE A 1105 57.82 -44.26 7.51
N ALA A 1106 57.67 -42.99 7.90
CA ALA A 1106 56.48 -42.21 7.57
C ALA A 1106 56.51 -41.70 6.12
N THR A 1107 55.34 -41.46 5.53
CA THR A 1107 55.20 -40.92 4.15
C THR A 1107 54.07 -39.88 4.09
N ALA A 1108 54.28 -38.78 3.36
CA ALA A 1108 53.28 -37.73 3.16
C ALA A 1108 53.35 -37.12 1.75
N GLU A 1109 52.25 -36.51 1.31
CA GLU A 1109 52.08 -35.96 -0.04
C GLU A 1109 51.42 -34.57 -0.04
N ILE A 1110 51.85 -33.66 -0.91
CA ILE A 1110 51.39 -32.26 -0.95
C ILE A 1110 51.04 -31.85 -2.39
N THR A 1111 49.87 -31.25 -2.56
CA THR A 1111 49.41 -30.65 -3.82
C THR A 1111 50.07 -29.28 -4.02
N VAL A 1112 50.64 -29.05 -5.21
CA VAL A 1112 51.45 -27.88 -5.56
C VAL A 1112 51.09 -27.26 -6.91
N SER A 1113 50.00 -27.68 -7.55
CA SER A 1113 49.60 -27.29 -8.92
C SER A 1113 49.30 -25.80 -9.14
N GLY A 1114 49.19 -24.99 -8.09
CA GLY A 1114 49.08 -23.53 -8.16
C GLY A 1114 50.40 -22.78 -7.95
N MET A 1115 51.53 -23.49 -7.92
CA MET A 1115 52.87 -22.92 -7.73
C MET A 1115 53.60 -22.75 -9.07
N ALA A 1116 54.87 -22.33 -9.03
CA ALA A 1116 55.74 -22.25 -10.20
C ALA A 1116 56.79 -23.39 -10.17
N PRO A 1117 57.30 -23.87 -11.32
CA PRO A 1117 58.38 -24.83 -11.35
C PRO A 1117 59.65 -24.24 -10.70
N GLY A 1118 60.37 -25.02 -9.88
CA GLY A 1118 61.58 -24.53 -9.22
C GLY A 1118 62.11 -25.43 -8.10
N MET A 1119 63.20 -25.00 -7.46
CA MET A 1119 63.75 -25.64 -6.27
C MET A 1119 63.03 -25.17 -5.01
N TYR A 1120 62.71 -26.10 -4.12
CA TYR A 1120 62.03 -25.83 -2.84
C TYR A 1120 62.74 -26.52 -1.67
N PHE A 1121 62.49 -26.03 -0.45
CA PHE A 1121 62.93 -26.69 0.77
C PHE A 1121 61.77 -27.47 1.38
N VAL A 1122 62.03 -28.75 1.67
CA VAL A 1122 61.12 -29.63 2.42
C VAL A 1122 61.68 -29.79 3.82
N ARG A 1123 60.85 -29.49 4.83
CA ARG A 1123 61.13 -29.77 6.24
C ARG A 1123 59.99 -30.60 6.80
N VAL A 1124 60.34 -31.67 7.51
CA VAL A 1124 59.41 -32.40 8.37
C VAL A 1124 59.74 -31.96 9.79
N VAL A 1125 58.76 -31.38 10.49
CA VAL A 1125 58.95 -30.88 11.85
C VAL A 1125 57.77 -31.26 12.75
N GLY A 1126 58.09 -31.79 13.93
CA GLY A 1126 57.16 -32.12 15.01
C GLY A 1126 57.76 -31.72 16.36
N ALA A 1127 57.43 -32.46 17.43
CA ALA A 1127 57.97 -32.24 18.77
C ALA A 1127 59.39 -32.80 18.95
N ASN A 1128 59.68 -33.97 18.35
CA ASN A 1128 60.95 -34.70 18.49
C ASN A 1128 61.72 -34.80 17.16
N THR A 1129 61.05 -34.66 16.02
CA THR A 1129 61.64 -34.76 14.68
C THR A 1129 61.84 -33.38 14.07
N ASP A 1130 63.06 -33.02 13.69
CA ASP A 1130 63.36 -31.87 12.83
C ASP A 1130 64.42 -32.24 11.79
N ILE A 1131 63.98 -32.60 10.59
CA ILE A 1131 64.89 -33.01 9.51
C ILE A 1131 64.49 -32.32 8.19
N LYS A 1132 65.49 -31.78 7.49
CA LYS A 1132 65.33 -30.90 6.32
C LYS A 1132 66.12 -31.41 5.11
N ARG A 1133 65.50 -31.39 3.92
CA ARG A 1133 66.15 -31.75 2.65
C ARG A 1133 65.70 -30.80 1.52
N LYS A 1134 66.55 -30.66 0.49
CA LYS A 1134 66.21 -29.93 -0.75
C LYS A 1134 65.43 -30.84 -1.70
N ALA A 1135 64.41 -30.32 -2.39
CA ALA A 1135 63.66 -31.04 -3.41
C ALA A 1135 63.33 -30.12 -4.61
N LEU A 1136 63.26 -30.70 -5.81
CA LEU A 1136 62.91 -30.00 -7.05
C LEU A 1136 61.43 -30.24 -7.36
N ILE A 1137 60.67 -29.18 -7.63
CA ILE A 1137 59.28 -29.23 -8.11
C ILE A 1137 59.27 -28.88 -9.60
N ILE A 1138 58.64 -29.73 -10.40
CA ILE A 1138 58.41 -29.56 -11.84
C ILE A 1138 56.94 -29.86 -12.13
N HIS A 1139 56.35 -29.10 -13.05
CA HIS A 1139 54.97 -29.27 -13.53
C HIS A 1139 54.99 -29.94 -14.91
#